data_AF-A0A815X2U3-F1
#
_entry.id   AF-A0A815X2U3-F1
#
_cell.length_a   1.000
_cell.length_b   1.000
_cell.length_c   1.000
_cell.angle_alpha   90.00
_cell.angle_beta   90.00
_cell.angle_gamma   90.00
#
_symmetry.space_group_name_H-M   'P 1'
#
loop_
_entity.id
_entity.type
_entity.pdbx_description
1 polymer ?
#
loop_
_entity_poly.entity_id
_entity_poly.type
_entity_poly.pdbx_seq_one_letter_code
_entity_poly.pdbx_strand_id
1 'polypeptide(L)'
;MAHQINPHQQKLAEKLTILNDRGIGMLTRIFNIKKACAETKSKPSFLLDKNLESVLRQIQKKFPAVDKSQFQSLTSIKTDIIKSLAIYYFTFVDLLEFRDHVTDLLTTIDACQVHFDIALNYDLTKSYLELISTYISLMILLSRVDDRKVVLGLYNIATDLTHGHGDASFPRLGQMIIDYEQPLRKLHDEFVPHVRSIGDAIQSLAPIYDRRTCKVSDWRAKTLLSLLATPQTAHLMDASETLPCEYLSQETIERWIIYTLIVCPQQLVMNSKCMQLFEKALSNSFVHVLYRDELLLTHQYLHQNLDIYKSYRQLKLTELLNDTFKKAMTEQPLYRRERRKYIRPQLKELALIFADQPALLGPKLLTAFTALSLARDEIVWLLRHSENFPTKLQKEANKKTTGTTRDDYSDRTYPEFLFYIEELRHLITTYSSVIKQYYIECLSTLDSNELQINIKNLNMSCTEDESILLTSFYNTITTLSTTASADLRALRLDWFRMQAYTSVTKKSSLSLISLSHNEHFAQTMNTICFHSKCVDDIETLLYETSDLSIFYFYLTQFDHLFSSCIYYPSQIRYAIAFPLICQHFINATHELCPEERQQIGDLSLKSAHAFVDEICKQIKSTVSEIANEYFLMNEQLLPKNAVISRLRKKMPTEQLSKNIILHRNMIQSMVQ
;
A
#
# COMPACT_ATOMS: atom_id res chain seq x y z
N MET A 1 15.20 39.33 18.10
CA MET A 1 16.37 38.42 18.02
C MET A 1 15.81 37.04 17.74
N ALA A 2 16.03 36.47 16.55
CA ALA A 2 15.59 35.12 16.26
C ALA A 2 16.47 34.16 17.07
N HIS A 3 15.88 33.30 17.90
CA HIS A 3 16.62 32.23 18.55
C HIS A 3 17.34 31.41 17.48
N GLN A 4 18.66 31.28 17.64
CA GLN A 4 19.48 30.48 16.73
C GLN A 4 19.07 29.02 16.91
N ILE A 5 18.32 28.47 15.95
CA ILE A 5 17.87 27.08 15.97
C ILE A 5 19.11 26.20 15.91
N ASN A 6 19.33 25.36 16.93
CA ASN A 6 20.39 24.35 16.92
C ASN A 6 19.88 23.10 16.18
N PRO A 7 20.39 22.77 14.98
CA PRO A 7 19.86 21.68 14.17
C PRO A 7 20.02 20.29 14.81
N HIS A 8 21.10 20.05 15.57
CA HIS A 8 21.36 18.74 16.21
C HIS A 8 20.37 18.41 17.32
N GLN A 9 19.77 19.44 17.93
CA GLN A 9 18.79 19.27 19.01
C GLN A 9 17.34 19.22 18.51
N GLN A 10 17.11 19.30 17.18
CA GLN A 10 15.75 19.29 16.63
C GLN A 10 15.10 17.91 16.61
N LYS A 11 15.89 16.84 16.74
CA LYS A 11 15.42 15.44 16.77
C LYS A 11 14.53 15.10 15.56
N LEU A 12 14.97 15.50 14.36
CA LEU A 12 14.17 15.34 13.14
C LEU A 12 13.87 13.86 12.86
N ALA A 13 14.85 12.98 13.03
CA ALA A 13 14.69 11.54 12.82
C ALA A 13 13.60 10.95 13.73
N GLU A 14 13.63 11.25 15.02
CA GLU A 14 12.63 10.76 15.97
C GLU A 14 11.25 11.35 15.71
N LYS A 15 11.16 12.67 15.50
CA LYS A 15 9.87 13.33 15.23
C LYS A 15 9.24 12.81 13.94
N LEU A 16 10.01 12.64 12.87
CA LEU A 16 9.53 12.06 11.62
C LEU A 16 9.07 10.61 11.81
N THR A 17 9.83 9.80 12.55
CA THR A 17 9.45 8.41 12.83
C THR A 17 8.12 8.33 13.58
N ILE A 18 8.00 9.07 14.68
CA ILE A 18 6.81 9.07 15.55
C ILE A 18 5.59 9.64 14.83
N LEU A 19 5.75 10.75 14.09
CA LEU A 19 4.62 11.39 13.41
C LEU A 19 4.15 10.59 12.20
N ASN A 20 5.03 9.87 11.48
CA ASN A 20 4.58 8.99 10.41
C ASN A 20 3.70 7.85 10.95
N ASP A 21 4.14 7.18 12.01
CA ASP A 21 3.35 6.14 12.67
C ASP A 21 2.02 6.68 13.20
N ARG A 22 2.07 7.80 13.94
CA ARG A 22 0.86 8.49 14.44
C ARG A 22 -0.08 8.87 13.30
N GLY A 23 0.44 9.31 12.17
CA GLY A 23 -0.33 9.68 10.97
C GLY A 23 -1.10 8.50 10.36
N ILE A 24 -0.48 7.32 10.27
CA ILE A 24 -1.17 6.09 9.82
C ILE A 24 -2.29 5.73 10.79
N GLY A 25 -2.04 5.79 12.09
CA GLY A 25 -3.08 5.58 13.10
C GLY A 25 -4.23 6.57 12.98
N MET A 26 -3.95 7.84 12.74
CA MET A 26 -4.97 8.87 12.53
C MET A 26 -5.79 8.64 11.25
N LEU A 27 -5.15 8.24 10.14
CA LEU A 27 -5.83 7.83 8.92
C LEU A 27 -6.77 6.65 9.19
N THR A 28 -6.30 5.66 9.96
CA THR A 28 -7.09 4.48 10.36
C THR A 28 -8.35 4.89 11.11
N ARG A 29 -8.21 5.75 12.13
CA ARG A 29 -9.34 6.21 12.96
C ARG A 29 -10.34 7.02 12.14
N ILE A 30 -9.87 7.98 11.33
CA ILE A 30 -10.77 8.80 10.50
C ILE A 30 -11.47 7.98 9.42
N PHE A 31 -10.77 7.01 8.84
CA PHE A 31 -11.37 6.08 7.88
C PHE A 31 -12.55 5.34 8.51
N ASN A 32 -12.38 4.80 9.72
CA ASN A 32 -13.46 4.09 10.42
C ASN A 32 -14.62 5.01 10.79
N ILE A 33 -14.35 6.24 11.25
CA ILE A 33 -15.40 7.24 11.49
C ILE A 33 -16.16 7.55 10.21
N LYS A 34 -15.46 7.73 9.08
CA LYS A 34 -16.09 7.98 7.78
C LYS A 34 -17.03 6.83 7.39
N LYS A 35 -16.56 5.57 7.47
CA LYS A 35 -17.37 4.39 7.13
C LYS A 35 -18.59 4.27 8.06
N ALA A 36 -18.39 4.41 9.38
CA ALA A 36 -19.46 4.34 10.36
C ALA A 36 -20.53 5.44 10.18
N CYS A 37 -20.13 6.67 9.84
CA CYS A 37 -21.08 7.76 9.59
C CYS A 37 -21.83 7.63 8.25
N ALA A 38 -21.28 6.91 7.27
CA ALA A 38 -21.90 6.69 5.97
C ALA A 38 -22.94 5.55 6.00
N GLU A 39 -22.74 4.54 6.84
CA GLU A 39 -23.59 3.36 6.91
C GLU A 39 -24.75 3.53 7.91
N THR A 40 -26.00 3.34 7.44
CA THR A 40 -27.20 3.53 8.27
C THR A 40 -27.24 2.65 9.53
N LYS A 41 -26.59 1.48 9.50
CA LYS A 41 -26.60 0.53 10.64
C LYS A 41 -25.62 0.90 11.75
N SER A 42 -24.49 1.52 11.40
CA SER A 42 -23.41 1.86 12.33
C SER A 42 -23.38 3.36 12.69
N LYS A 43 -24.11 4.19 11.92
CA LYS A 43 -24.26 5.62 12.21
C LYS A 43 -24.89 5.85 13.59
N PRO A 44 -24.34 6.76 14.42
CA PRO A 44 -24.92 7.09 15.71
C PRO A 44 -26.41 7.42 15.60
N SER A 45 -27.24 6.78 16.42
CA SER A 45 -28.71 6.86 16.35
C SER A 45 -29.23 8.30 16.42
N PHE A 46 -28.54 9.17 17.17
CA PHE A 46 -28.88 10.60 17.28
C PHE A 46 -28.89 11.33 15.93
N LEU A 47 -28.05 10.89 14.98
CA LEU A 47 -27.98 11.49 13.64
C LEU A 47 -29.09 11.00 12.71
N LEU A 48 -29.80 9.93 13.09
CA LEU A 48 -30.92 9.35 12.35
C LEU A 48 -32.29 9.70 12.97
N ASP A 49 -32.31 10.29 14.17
CA ASP A 49 -33.54 10.63 14.88
C ASP A 49 -34.26 11.81 14.20
N LYS A 50 -35.46 11.53 13.69
CA LYS A 50 -36.33 12.54 13.04
C LYS A 50 -36.71 13.68 13.98
N ASN A 51 -36.77 13.44 15.30
CA ASN A 51 -37.08 14.48 16.27
C ASN A 51 -35.93 15.48 16.43
N LEU A 52 -34.70 15.05 16.16
CA LEU A 52 -33.49 15.88 16.27
C LEU A 52 -33.12 16.56 14.96
N GLU A 53 -33.71 16.17 13.83
CA GLU A 53 -33.32 16.63 12.49
C GLU A 53 -33.26 18.17 12.36
N SER A 54 -34.23 18.89 12.92
CA SER A 54 -34.25 20.36 12.93
C SER A 54 -33.07 20.95 13.70
N VAL A 55 -32.74 20.37 14.85
CA VAL A 55 -31.59 20.73 15.69
C VAL A 55 -30.28 20.44 14.96
N LEU A 56 -30.13 19.27 14.33
CA LEU A 56 -28.93 18.89 13.58
C LEU A 56 -28.64 19.86 12.44
N ARG A 57 -29.67 20.22 11.65
CA ARG A 57 -29.55 21.21 10.57
C ARG A 57 -29.14 22.58 11.09
N GLN A 58 -29.67 22.99 12.24
CA GLN A 58 -29.30 24.26 12.88
C GLN A 58 -27.84 24.26 13.35
N ILE A 59 -27.37 23.17 13.96
CA ILE A 59 -25.96 23.00 14.35
C ILE A 59 -25.08 23.08 13.12
N GLN A 60 -25.40 22.33 12.05
CA GLN A 60 -24.61 22.32 10.82
C GLN A 60 -24.48 23.73 10.20
N LYS A 61 -25.57 24.50 10.17
CA LYS A 61 -25.59 25.85 9.59
C LYS A 61 -24.85 26.89 10.43
N LYS A 62 -24.91 26.77 11.76
CA LYS A 62 -24.29 27.75 12.68
C LYS A 62 -22.88 27.36 13.12
N PHE A 63 -22.41 26.17 12.78
CA PHE A 63 -21.09 25.69 13.16
C PHE A 63 -20.00 26.69 12.74
N PRO A 64 -19.05 27.06 13.65
CA PRO A 64 -18.84 26.57 15.01
C PRO A 64 -19.53 27.44 16.09
N ALA A 65 -20.19 28.54 15.71
CA ALA A 65 -20.85 29.46 16.62
C ALA A 65 -22.21 28.93 17.10
N VAL A 66 -22.18 27.95 18.02
CA VAL A 66 -23.38 27.29 18.54
C VAL A 66 -23.76 27.84 19.92
N ASP A 67 -24.92 28.48 20.03
CA ASP A 67 -25.44 29.07 21.28
C ASP A 67 -26.34 28.08 22.05
N LYS A 68 -26.02 27.83 23.32
CA LYS A 68 -26.72 26.89 24.22
C LYS A 68 -28.20 27.20 24.45
N SER A 69 -28.61 28.46 24.32
CA SER A 69 -30.00 28.89 24.58
C SER A 69 -31.04 28.21 23.66
N GLN A 70 -30.59 27.70 22.51
CA GLN A 70 -31.47 27.20 21.44
C GLN A 70 -31.67 25.67 21.46
N PHE A 71 -31.05 24.94 22.40
CA PHE A 71 -30.95 23.48 22.36
C PHE A 71 -31.41 22.78 23.64
N GLN A 72 -32.37 23.36 24.37
CA GLN A 72 -32.92 22.75 25.60
C GLN A 72 -33.50 21.34 25.36
N SER A 73 -34.01 21.05 24.16
CA SER A 73 -34.51 19.73 23.76
C SER A 73 -33.48 18.60 23.89
N LEU A 74 -32.18 18.92 23.90
CA LEU A 74 -31.10 17.95 24.10
C LEU A 74 -30.82 17.62 25.58
N THR A 75 -31.45 18.32 26.52
CA THR A 75 -31.10 18.22 27.95
C THR A 75 -31.41 16.84 28.53
N SER A 76 -32.45 16.17 28.05
CA SER A 76 -32.82 14.81 28.50
C SER A 76 -31.88 13.72 27.98
N ILE A 77 -31.17 13.95 26.88
CA ILE A 77 -30.31 12.97 26.20
C ILE A 77 -28.81 13.34 26.23
N LYS A 78 -28.44 14.44 26.89
CA LYS A 78 -27.08 15.01 26.88
C LYS A 78 -26.00 14.01 27.35
N THR A 79 -26.30 13.19 28.35
CA THR A 79 -25.35 12.21 28.89
C THR A 79 -25.05 11.09 27.89
N ASP A 80 -26.05 10.69 27.11
CA ASP A 80 -25.91 9.62 26.12
C ASP A 80 -25.19 10.12 24.88
N ILE A 81 -25.44 11.38 24.47
CA ILE A 81 -24.68 12.06 23.41
C ILE A 81 -23.19 12.12 23.78
N ILE A 82 -22.85 12.57 24.99
CA ILE A 82 -21.45 12.64 25.44
C ILE A 82 -20.81 11.26 25.36
N LYS A 83 -21.43 10.24 25.96
CA LYS A 83 -20.88 8.87 25.97
C LYS A 83 -20.67 8.31 24.56
N SER A 84 -21.64 8.51 23.66
CA SER A 84 -21.58 7.93 22.32
C SER A 84 -20.66 8.67 21.35
N LEU A 85 -20.55 10.00 21.47
CA LEU A 85 -19.78 10.81 20.52
C LEU A 85 -18.37 11.15 21.01
N ALA A 86 -18.03 10.87 22.29
CA ALA A 86 -16.72 11.16 22.86
C ALA A 86 -15.57 10.59 22.00
N ILE A 87 -15.65 9.32 21.59
CA ILE A 87 -14.59 8.67 20.80
C ILE A 87 -14.37 9.42 19.48
N TYR A 88 -15.45 9.85 18.82
CA TYR A 88 -15.35 10.59 17.57
C TYR A 88 -14.77 11.99 17.83
N TYR A 89 -15.32 12.71 18.80
CA TYR A 89 -14.86 14.04 19.17
C TYR A 89 -13.36 14.09 19.48
N PHE A 90 -12.89 13.22 20.39
CA PHE A 90 -11.48 13.18 20.77
C PHE A 90 -10.58 12.67 19.65
N THR A 91 -11.09 11.84 18.73
CA THR A 91 -10.33 11.53 17.50
C THR A 91 -10.09 12.79 16.67
N PHE A 92 -11.07 13.71 16.54
CA PHE A 92 -10.85 14.97 15.84
C PHE A 92 -9.93 15.94 16.61
N VAL A 93 -9.94 15.89 17.95
CA VAL A 93 -8.97 16.63 18.78
C VAL A 93 -7.55 16.11 18.54
N ASP A 94 -7.36 14.79 18.52
CA ASP A 94 -6.07 14.17 18.21
C ASP A 94 -5.55 14.57 16.81
N LEU A 95 -6.46 14.74 15.83
CA LEU A 95 -6.09 15.24 14.50
C LEU A 95 -5.63 16.70 14.51
N LEU A 96 -6.28 17.53 15.33
CA LEU A 96 -5.90 18.92 15.51
C LEU A 96 -4.49 19.00 16.09
N GLU A 97 -4.21 18.21 17.13
CA GLU A 97 -2.87 18.15 17.73
C GLU A 97 -1.85 17.56 16.75
N PHE A 98 -2.18 16.50 16.03
CA PHE A 98 -1.30 15.93 15.00
C PHE A 98 -0.93 16.98 13.94
N ARG A 99 -1.92 17.72 13.43
CA ARG A 99 -1.71 18.83 12.48
C ARG A 99 -0.73 19.85 13.04
N ASP A 100 -0.91 20.29 14.29
CA ASP A 100 -0.03 21.27 14.92
C ASP A 100 1.42 20.77 14.95
N HIS A 101 1.65 19.53 15.37
CA HIS A 101 3.00 18.94 15.40
C HIS A 101 3.62 18.77 14.01
N VAL A 102 2.83 18.42 13.00
CA VAL A 102 3.32 18.33 11.61
C VAL A 102 3.75 19.70 11.11
N THR A 103 2.90 20.72 11.26
CA THR A 103 3.20 22.09 10.81
C THR A 103 4.44 22.66 11.51
N ASP A 104 4.58 22.43 12.81
CA ASP A 104 5.77 22.83 13.58
C ASP A 104 7.04 22.13 13.07
N LEU A 105 6.96 20.82 12.78
CA LEU A 105 8.08 20.07 12.24
C LEU A 105 8.46 20.54 10.83
N LEU A 106 7.50 20.75 9.93
CA LEU A 106 7.77 21.23 8.58
C LEU A 106 8.42 22.63 8.61
N THR A 107 7.93 23.52 9.48
CA THR A 107 8.54 24.84 9.70
C THR A 107 9.97 24.72 10.22
N THR A 108 10.23 23.76 11.12
CA THR A 108 11.58 23.49 11.63
C THR A 108 12.51 23.00 10.52
N ILE A 109 12.05 22.09 9.66
CA ILE A 109 12.80 21.55 8.52
C ILE A 109 13.20 22.67 7.55
N ASP A 110 12.26 23.57 7.21
CA ASP A 110 12.55 24.73 6.35
C ASP A 110 13.58 25.67 6.99
N ALA A 111 13.43 25.94 8.29
CA ALA A 111 14.35 26.82 9.01
C ALA A 111 15.77 26.22 9.09
N CYS A 112 15.88 24.89 9.16
CA CYS A 112 17.14 24.16 9.07
C CYS A 112 17.70 24.07 7.64
N GLN A 113 16.89 24.40 6.62
CA GLN A 113 17.25 24.27 5.20
C GLN A 113 17.80 22.87 4.90
N VAL A 114 17.03 21.84 5.23
CA VAL A 114 17.43 20.45 5.00
C VAL A 114 17.51 20.16 3.50
N HIS A 115 18.62 19.57 3.07
CA HIS A 115 18.83 19.01 1.75
C HIS A 115 18.21 17.61 1.69
N PHE A 116 17.37 17.35 0.69
CA PHE A 116 16.72 16.07 0.49
C PHE A 116 17.18 15.43 -0.83
N ASP A 117 17.66 14.19 -0.74
CA ASP A 117 17.98 13.35 -1.89
C ASP A 117 17.73 11.88 -1.54
N ILE A 118 16.73 11.28 -2.20
CA ILE A 118 16.32 9.89 -1.96
C ILE A 118 17.45 8.87 -2.18
N ALA A 119 18.44 9.20 -3.01
CA ALA A 119 19.59 8.32 -3.27
C ALA A 119 20.64 8.39 -2.16
N LEU A 120 20.69 9.49 -1.39
CA LEU A 120 21.71 9.75 -0.37
C LEU A 120 21.14 9.56 1.03
N ASN A 121 20.23 10.44 1.45
CA ASN A 121 19.60 10.43 2.76
C ASN A 121 18.20 9.81 2.67
N TYR A 122 18.19 8.52 2.31
CA TYR A 122 16.99 7.76 1.98
C TYR A 122 15.92 7.83 3.08
N ASP A 123 16.26 7.52 4.33
CA ASP A 123 15.28 7.47 5.43
C ASP A 123 14.70 8.86 5.73
N LEU A 124 15.53 9.90 5.66
CA LEU A 124 15.12 11.28 5.85
C LEU A 124 14.18 11.76 4.74
N THR A 125 14.55 11.54 3.47
CA THR A 125 13.73 11.95 2.32
C THR A 125 12.44 11.15 2.26
N LYS A 126 12.50 9.83 2.44
CA LYS A 126 11.31 8.94 2.49
C LYS A 126 10.37 9.36 3.59
N SER A 127 10.86 9.54 4.82
CA SER A 127 9.99 9.88 5.97
C SER A 127 9.39 11.27 5.86
N TYR A 128 10.10 12.23 5.27
CA TYR A 128 9.57 13.56 4.99
C TYR A 128 8.43 13.53 3.96
N LEU A 129 8.66 12.87 2.81
CA LEU A 129 7.64 12.74 1.76
C LEU A 129 6.43 11.93 2.23
N GLU A 130 6.65 10.87 3.01
CA GLU A 130 5.56 10.07 3.58
C GLU A 130 4.73 10.87 4.58
N LEU A 131 5.35 11.69 5.43
CA LEU A 131 4.62 12.51 6.40
C LEU A 131 3.74 13.53 5.70
N ILE A 132 4.28 14.22 4.69
CA ILE A 132 3.52 15.19 3.88
C ILE A 132 2.37 14.51 3.15
N SER A 133 2.64 13.37 2.51
CA SER A 133 1.62 12.61 1.78
C SER A 133 0.51 12.12 2.70
N THR A 134 0.87 11.63 3.89
CA THR A 134 -0.06 11.21 4.95
C THR A 134 -0.90 12.37 5.46
N TYR A 135 -0.28 13.51 5.73
CA TYR A 135 -0.96 14.72 6.18
C TYR A 135 -1.98 15.24 5.15
N ILE A 136 -1.58 15.32 3.88
CA ILE A 136 -2.47 15.72 2.78
C ILE A 136 -3.64 14.74 2.65
N SER A 137 -3.36 13.43 2.68
CA SER A 137 -4.39 12.38 2.62
C SER A 137 -5.39 12.51 3.75
N LEU A 138 -4.89 12.76 4.96
CA LEU A 138 -5.68 12.89 6.18
C LEU A 138 -6.61 14.11 6.12
N MET A 139 -6.11 15.27 5.69
CA MET A 139 -6.90 16.49 5.57
C MET A 139 -7.95 16.39 4.44
N ILE A 140 -7.63 15.72 3.34
CA ILE A 140 -8.62 15.43 2.28
C ILE A 140 -9.67 14.46 2.81
N LEU A 141 -9.29 13.39 3.49
CA LEU A 141 -10.22 12.38 4.03
C LEU A 141 -11.11 12.97 5.12
N LEU A 142 -10.57 13.85 5.97
CA LEU A 142 -11.30 14.65 6.95
C LEU A 142 -12.47 15.42 6.31
N SER A 143 -12.22 16.07 5.17
CA SER A 143 -13.24 16.85 4.45
C SER A 143 -14.39 15.99 3.91
N ARG A 144 -14.16 14.68 3.73
CA ARG A 144 -15.14 13.70 3.22
C ARG A 144 -15.99 13.05 4.31
N VAL A 145 -15.83 13.45 5.58
CA VAL A 145 -16.72 13.05 6.66
C VAL A 145 -17.90 14.03 6.70
N ASP A 146 -19.04 13.64 6.13
CA ASP A 146 -20.19 14.54 5.94
C ASP A 146 -20.74 15.12 7.25
N ASP A 147 -20.94 14.27 8.27
CA ASP A 147 -21.54 14.67 9.55
C ASP A 147 -20.56 15.30 10.54
N ARG A 148 -19.30 15.58 10.15
CA ARG A 148 -18.25 16.05 11.08
C ARG A 148 -18.66 17.29 11.89
N LYS A 149 -19.28 18.29 11.25
CA LYS A 149 -19.75 19.52 11.92
C LYS A 149 -20.83 19.22 12.96
N VAL A 150 -21.73 18.28 12.64
CA VAL A 150 -22.86 17.90 13.50
C VAL A 150 -22.36 17.09 14.70
N VAL A 151 -21.50 16.10 14.47
CA VAL A 151 -20.89 15.27 15.54
C VAL A 151 -20.16 16.15 16.56
N LEU A 152 -19.31 17.06 16.08
CA LEU A 152 -18.53 17.95 16.94
C LEU A 152 -19.41 18.96 17.66
N GLY A 153 -20.36 19.58 16.95
CA GLY A 153 -21.28 20.54 17.53
C GLY A 153 -22.19 19.93 18.60
N LEU A 154 -22.76 18.75 18.35
CA LEU A 154 -23.59 18.03 19.31
C LEU A 154 -22.83 17.70 20.60
N TYR A 155 -21.62 17.16 20.47
CA TYR A 155 -20.81 16.82 21.63
C TYR A 155 -20.49 18.06 22.48
N ASN A 156 -20.09 19.16 21.84
CA ASN A 156 -19.77 20.40 22.55
C ASN A 156 -21.01 20.99 23.26
N ILE A 157 -22.17 21.03 22.60
CA ILE A 157 -23.42 21.50 23.23
C ILE A 157 -23.80 20.62 24.41
N ALA A 158 -23.74 19.29 24.27
CA ALA A 158 -24.08 18.37 25.36
C ALA A 158 -23.13 18.55 26.55
N THR A 159 -21.86 18.83 26.29
CA THR A 159 -20.84 19.13 27.31
C THR A 159 -21.14 20.45 28.02
N ASP A 160 -21.47 21.51 27.28
CA ASP A 160 -21.88 22.82 27.84
C ASP A 160 -23.16 22.70 28.68
N LEU A 161 -24.16 21.95 28.22
CA LEU A 161 -25.38 21.66 28.99
C LEU A 161 -25.14 20.82 30.26
N THR A 162 -23.99 20.13 30.36
CA THR A 162 -23.66 19.27 31.50
C THR A 162 -22.75 19.99 32.51
N HIS A 163 -21.73 20.70 32.02
CA HIS A 163 -20.68 21.31 32.85
C HIS A 163 -20.79 22.85 32.94
N GLY A 164 -21.67 23.47 32.14
CA GLY A 164 -21.85 24.92 32.08
C GLY A 164 -20.86 25.65 31.15
N HIS A 165 -19.92 24.92 30.56
CA HIS A 165 -19.00 25.38 29.53
C HIS A 165 -18.73 24.28 28.49
N GLY A 166 -18.45 24.67 27.26
CA GLY A 166 -18.01 23.76 26.20
C GLY A 166 -16.62 23.18 26.46
N ASP A 167 -16.18 22.29 25.58
CA ASP A 167 -14.84 21.71 25.63
C ASP A 167 -13.78 22.73 25.21
N ALA A 168 -12.62 22.72 25.87
CA ALA A 168 -11.57 23.71 25.67
C ALA A 168 -10.95 23.67 24.26
N SER A 169 -10.95 22.51 23.61
CA SER A 169 -10.41 22.34 22.26
C SER A 169 -11.40 22.74 21.16
N PHE A 170 -12.70 22.86 21.48
CA PHE A 170 -13.74 23.12 20.49
C PHE A 170 -13.54 24.38 19.65
N PRO A 171 -13.11 25.54 20.18
CA PRO A 171 -12.91 26.74 19.34
C PRO A 171 -11.85 26.54 18.25
N ARG A 172 -10.70 25.96 18.61
CA ARG A 172 -9.62 25.66 17.65
C ARG A 172 -10.03 24.57 16.67
N LEU A 173 -10.69 23.52 17.18
CA LEU A 173 -11.18 22.42 16.37
C LEU A 173 -12.24 22.87 15.36
N GLY A 174 -13.20 23.68 15.80
CA GLY A 174 -14.23 24.27 14.95
C GLY A 174 -13.63 25.10 13.82
N GLN A 175 -12.62 25.92 14.13
CA GLN A 175 -11.90 26.69 13.12
C GLN A 175 -11.17 25.79 12.11
N MET A 176 -10.49 24.73 12.58
CA MET A 176 -9.85 23.76 11.68
C MET A 176 -10.86 23.15 10.70
N ILE A 177 -12.04 22.73 11.18
CA ILE A 177 -13.06 22.10 10.34
C ILE A 177 -13.60 23.05 9.27
N ILE A 178 -13.67 24.37 9.55
CA ILE A 178 -14.02 25.39 8.54
C ILE A 178 -12.88 25.55 7.53
N ASP A 179 -11.66 25.72 8.02
CA ASP A 179 -10.48 25.97 7.19
C ASP A 179 -10.29 24.85 6.14
N TYR A 180 -10.49 23.59 6.53
CA TYR A 180 -10.41 22.43 5.63
C TYR A 180 -11.74 22.02 4.98
N GLU A 181 -12.73 22.91 4.92
CA GLU A 181 -13.93 22.68 4.09
C GLU A 181 -13.56 22.66 2.59
N GLN A 182 -12.55 23.44 2.20
CA GLN A 182 -11.85 23.35 0.91
C GLN A 182 -10.40 22.91 1.15
N PRO A 183 -10.14 21.60 1.37
CA PRO A 183 -8.86 21.13 1.89
C PRO A 183 -7.68 21.47 0.97
N LEU A 184 -7.85 21.36 -0.36
CA LEU A 184 -6.76 21.67 -1.30
C LEU A 184 -6.33 23.14 -1.24
N ARG A 185 -7.29 24.06 -1.03
CA ARG A 185 -6.98 25.49 -0.93
C ARG A 185 -6.22 25.80 0.35
N LYS A 186 -6.69 25.27 1.49
CA LYS A 186 -6.01 25.45 2.77
C LYS A 186 -4.61 24.83 2.77
N LEU A 187 -4.47 23.62 2.23
CA LEU A 187 -3.18 22.96 2.08
C LEU A 187 -2.26 23.77 1.15
N HIS A 188 -2.75 24.31 0.05
CA HIS A 188 -1.93 25.18 -0.82
C HIS A 188 -1.33 26.35 -0.04
N ASP A 189 -2.15 27.06 0.74
CA ASP A 189 -1.72 28.21 1.53
C ASP A 189 -0.71 27.83 2.62
N GLU A 190 -0.89 26.66 3.27
CA GLU A 190 0.04 26.13 4.29
C GLU A 190 1.39 25.71 3.71
N PHE A 191 1.41 25.21 2.47
CA PHE A 191 2.61 24.65 1.86
C PHE A 191 3.46 25.65 1.07
N VAL A 192 3.03 26.91 0.96
CA VAL A 192 3.81 28.00 0.35
C VAL A 192 5.24 28.14 0.92
N PRO A 193 5.49 28.14 2.25
CA PRO A 193 6.85 28.22 2.79
C PRO A 193 7.72 27.00 2.45
N HIS A 194 7.10 25.83 2.32
CA HIS A 194 7.77 24.53 2.15
C HIS A 194 8.20 24.23 0.70
N VAL A 195 7.91 25.15 -0.25
CA VAL A 195 8.10 24.95 -1.70
C VAL A 195 9.51 24.49 -2.06
N ARG A 196 10.55 25.03 -1.42
CA ARG A 196 11.95 24.69 -1.74
C ARG A 196 12.28 23.24 -1.37
N SER A 197 12.07 22.87 -0.10
CA SER A 197 12.38 21.53 0.41
C SER A 197 11.60 20.43 -0.32
N ILE A 198 10.35 20.72 -0.69
CA ILE A 198 9.54 19.82 -1.53
C ILE A 198 10.13 19.69 -2.94
N GLY A 199 10.56 20.79 -3.55
CA GLY A 199 11.19 20.78 -4.87
C GLY A 199 12.44 19.90 -4.91
N ASP A 200 13.33 20.06 -3.92
CA ASP A 200 14.57 19.28 -3.81
C ASP A 200 14.25 17.77 -3.63
N ALA A 201 13.36 17.44 -2.68
CA ALA A 201 12.95 16.06 -2.42
C ALA A 201 12.32 15.38 -3.65
N ILE A 202 11.36 16.04 -4.31
CA ILE A 202 10.66 15.48 -5.48
C ILE A 202 11.59 15.35 -6.69
N GLN A 203 12.48 16.31 -6.91
CA GLN A 203 13.43 16.22 -8.01
C GLN A 203 14.35 15.00 -7.88
N SER A 204 14.76 14.64 -6.65
CA SER A 204 15.60 13.46 -6.41
C SER A 204 14.92 12.14 -6.81
N LEU A 205 13.58 12.10 -6.88
CA LEU A 205 12.83 10.92 -7.29
C LEU A 205 12.94 10.62 -8.79
N ALA A 206 13.31 11.60 -9.63
CA ALA A 206 13.33 11.46 -11.09
C ALA A 206 14.06 10.21 -11.61
N PRO A 207 15.35 9.97 -11.30
CA PRO A 207 16.07 8.80 -11.78
C PRO A 207 15.47 7.48 -11.30
N ILE A 208 14.92 7.45 -10.08
CA ILE A 208 14.30 6.25 -9.50
C ILE A 208 12.97 5.97 -10.18
N TYR A 209 12.12 6.99 -10.31
CA TYR A 209 10.81 6.85 -10.92
C TYR A 209 10.90 6.49 -12.40
N ASP A 210 11.85 7.06 -13.14
CA ASP A 210 12.09 6.71 -14.54
C ASP A 210 12.48 5.25 -14.72
N ARG A 211 13.34 4.74 -13.84
CA ARG A 211 13.73 3.32 -13.81
C ARG A 211 12.55 2.41 -13.50
N ARG A 212 11.69 2.78 -12.53
CA ARG A 212 10.51 1.98 -12.13
C ARG A 212 9.39 1.96 -13.18
N THR A 213 9.35 2.97 -14.04
CA THR A 213 8.32 3.16 -15.07
C THR A 213 8.82 2.91 -16.50
N CYS A 214 10.01 2.32 -16.67
CA CYS A 214 10.54 2.01 -17.99
C CYS A 214 9.72 0.94 -18.73
N LYS A 215 9.94 0.79 -20.04
CA LYS A 215 9.14 -0.12 -20.85
C LYS A 215 9.53 -1.57 -20.59
N VAL A 216 8.59 -2.49 -20.80
CA VAL A 216 8.86 -3.94 -20.69
C VAL A 216 9.93 -4.39 -21.70
N SER A 217 10.07 -3.69 -22.83
CA SER A 217 11.20 -3.90 -23.75
C SER A 217 12.56 -3.69 -23.07
N ASP A 218 12.65 -2.68 -22.20
CA ASP A 218 13.89 -2.33 -21.50
C ASP A 218 14.18 -3.36 -20.41
N TRP A 219 13.13 -3.86 -19.73
CA TRP A 219 13.26 -4.98 -18.79
C TRP A 219 13.79 -6.24 -19.47
N ARG A 220 13.25 -6.59 -20.64
CA ARG A 220 13.72 -7.73 -21.44
C ARG A 220 15.16 -7.54 -21.88
N ALA A 221 15.53 -6.34 -22.35
CA ALA A 221 16.90 -6.04 -22.78
C ALA A 221 17.92 -6.15 -21.64
N LYS A 222 17.53 -5.77 -20.41
CA LYS A 222 18.35 -5.88 -19.20
C LYS A 222 18.21 -7.22 -18.47
N THR A 223 17.41 -8.15 -19.01
CA THR A 223 17.06 -9.43 -18.35
C THR A 223 16.67 -9.26 -16.88
N LEU A 224 15.88 -8.22 -16.59
CA LEU A 224 15.53 -7.83 -15.22
C LEU A 224 14.86 -8.99 -14.47
N LEU A 225 15.33 -9.27 -13.25
CA LEU A 225 14.92 -10.34 -12.34
C LEU A 225 15.34 -11.77 -12.73
N SER A 226 15.90 -12.02 -13.92
CA SER A 226 16.25 -13.38 -14.33
C SER A 226 17.61 -13.79 -13.77
N LEU A 227 17.63 -14.89 -13.03
CA LEU A 227 18.87 -15.50 -12.53
C LEU A 227 19.49 -16.45 -13.57
N LEU A 228 18.67 -16.94 -14.51
CA LEU A 228 19.12 -17.83 -15.59
C LEU A 228 19.82 -17.07 -16.73
N ALA A 229 19.66 -15.75 -16.81
CA ALA A 229 20.31 -14.93 -17.83
C ALA A 229 21.84 -14.94 -17.70
N THR A 230 22.36 -14.87 -16.46
CA THR A 230 23.80 -14.93 -16.17
C THR A 230 24.10 -15.89 -15.01
N PRO A 231 24.00 -17.22 -15.23
CA PRO A 231 24.15 -18.21 -14.16
C PRO A 231 25.51 -18.15 -13.45
N GLN A 232 26.57 -17.76 -14.18
CA GLN A 232 27.92 -17.65 -13.65
C GLN A 232 28.04 -16.59 -12.54
N THR A 233 27.17 -15.58 -12.52
CA THR A 233 27.17 -14.51 -11.52
C THR A 233 26.08 -14.68 -10.46
N ALA A 234 25.36 -15.80 -10.45
CA ALA A 234 24.25 -16.02 -9.52
C ALA A 234 24.69 -16.07 -8.04
N HIS A 235 25.95 -16.44 -7.78
CA HIS A 235 26.54 -16.47 -6.44
C HIS A 235 27.03 -15.09 -5.95
N LEU A 236 27.12 -14.09 -6.86
CA LEU A 236 27.56 -12.75 -6.50
C LEU A 236 26.38 -11.97 -5.89
N MET A 237 26.67 -11.19 -4.85
CA MET A 237 25.70 -10.28 -4.26
C MET A 237 25.24 -9.24 -5.28
N ASP A 238 23.94 -8.90 -5.25
CA ASP A 238 23.42 -7.80 -6.05
C ASP A 238 23.97 -6.45 -5.54
N ALA A 239 24.63 -5.69 -6.41
CA ALA A 239 25.13 -4.36 -6.10
C ALA A 239 24.18 -3.28 -6.63
N SER A 240 23.90 -2.27 -5.82
CA SER A 240 23.21 -1.05 -6.24
C SER A 240 23.71 0.15 -5.44
N GLU A 241 23.99 1.25 -6.14
CA GLU A 241 24.28 2.56 -5.54
C GLU A 241 23.08 3.14 -4.79
N THR A 242 21.87 2.65 -5.07
CA THR A 242 20.61 3.13 -4.48
C THR A 242 19.78 1.96 -3.96
N LEU A 243 20.43 1.06 -3.21
CA LEU A 243 19.85 -0.21 -2.78
C LEU A 243 18.40 -0.12 -2.26
N PRO A 244 18.05 0.74 -1.28
CA PRO A 244 16.68 0.80 -0.79
C PRO A 244 15.66 1.33 -1.82
N CYS A 245 16.12 2.02 -2.86
CA CYS A 245 15.26 2.49 -3.95
C CYS A 245 14.86 1.36 -4.92
N GLU A 246 15.59 0.24 -4.98
CA GLU A 246 15.29 -0.85 -5.92
C GLU A 246 13.93 -1.49 -5.62
N TYR A 247 13.57 -1.61 -4.33
CA TYR A 247 12.30 -2.16 -3.88
C TYR A 247 11.28 -1.11 -3.40
N LEU A 248 11.60 0.19 -3.44
CA LEU A 248 10.66 1.26 -3.09
C LEU A 248 9.45 1.30 -4.02
N SER A 249 8.24 1.12 -3.50
CA SER A 249 7.01 1.01 -4.32
C SER A 249 6.84 2.16 -5.31
N GLN A 250 6.49 1.81 -6.55
CA GLN A 250 6.13 2.77 -7.58
C GLN A 250 4.87 3.55 -7.20
N GLU A 251 3.90 2.90 -6.57
CA GLU A 251 2.66 3.56 -6.11
C GLU A 251 2.95 4.62 -5.04
N THR A 252 3.86 4.32 -4.10
CA THR A 252 4.29 5.28 -3.09
C THR A 252 4.96 6.50 -3.72
N ILE A 253 5.86 6.30 -4.69
CA ILE A 253 6.51 7.40 -5.43
C ILE A 253 5.46 8.24 -6.19
N GLU A 254 4.53 7.59 -6.90
CA GLU A 254 3.43 8.29 -7.61
C GLU A 254 2.59 9.12 -6.64
N ARG A 255 2.26 8.58 -5.47
CA ARG A 255 1.51 9.28 -4.43
C ARG A 255 2.27 10.50 -3.89
N TRP A 256 3.57 10.38 -3.64
CA TRP A 256 4.40 11.51 -3.21
C TRP A 256 4.44 12.61 -4.28
N ILE A 257 4.68 12.25 -5.54
CA ILE A 257 4.73 13.20 -6.66
C ILE A 257 3.39 13.93 -6.79
N ILE A 258 2.26 13.20 -6.84
CA ILE A 258 0.96 13.81 -7.02
C ILE A 258 0.60 14.68 -5.82
N TYR A 259 0.67 14.17 -4.59
CA TYR A 259 0.13 14.89 -3.43
C TYR A 259 0.93 16.14 -3.11
N THR A 260 2.26 16.10 -3.22
CA THR A 260 3.10 17.29 -2.98
C THR A 260 2.94 18.33 -4.09
N LEU A 261 2.89 17.93 -5.36
CA LEU A 261 2.84 18.90 -6.47
C LEU A 261 1.46 19.51 -6.69
N ILE A 262 0.36 18.86 -6.26
CA ILE A 262 -0.96 19.49 -6.28
C ILE A 262 -1.07 20.63 -5.26
N VAL A 263 -0.39 20.53 -4.11
CA VAL A 263 -0.39 21.59 -3.08
C VAL A 263 0.69 22.65 -3.34
N CYS A 264 1.76 22.31 -4.07
CA CYS A 264 2.85 23.23 -4.46
C CYS A 264 2.94 23.49 -5.97
N PRO A 265 1.91 24.10 -6.62
CA PRO A 265 1.94 24.42 -8.05
C PRO A 265 3.07 25.35 -8.47
N GLN A 266 3.67 26.12 -7.55
CA GLN A 266 4.86 26.92 -7.79
C GLN A 266 6.00 26.05 -8.37
N GLN A 267 6.18 24.82 -7.86
CA GLN A 267 7.21 23.90 -8.35
C GLN A 267 6.95 23.44 -9.78
N LEU A 268 5.69 23.30 -10.20
CA LEU A 268 5.33 22.93 -11.57
C LEU A 268 5.73 24.02 -12.59
N VAL A 269 5.77 25.28 -12.14
CA VAL A 269 6.18 26.41 -12.98
C VAL A 269 7.68 26.62 -12.95
N MET A 270 8.27 26.56 -11.76
CA MET A 270 9.69 26.91 -11.55
C MET A 270 10.64 25.78 -11.95
N ASN A 271 10.21 24.51 -11.87
CA ASN A 271 11.06 23.36 -12.08
C ASN A 271 10.48 22.43 -13.17
N SER A 272 11.16 22.39 -14.33
CA SER A 272 10.75 21.57 -15.46
C SER A 272 10.78 20.06 -15.15
N LYS A 273 11.66 19.60 -14.27
CA LYS A 273 11.72 18.19 -13.86
C LYS A 273 10.49 17.83 -13.02
N CYS A 274 10.08 18.69 -12.09
CA CYS A 274 8.85 18.49 -11.31
C CYS A 274 7.62 18.43 -12.22
N MET A 275 7.56 19.28 -13.24
CA MET A 275 6.47 19.26 -14.23
C MET A 275 6.46 17.94 -15.04
N GLN A 276 7.62 17.46 -15.49
CA GLN A 276 7.73 16.18 -16.20
C GLN A 276 7.31 14.99 -15.32
N LEU A 277 7.74 14.98 -14.06
CA LEU A 277 7.33 13.98 -13.06
C LEU A 277 5.82 13.98 -12.87
N PHE A 278 5.22 15.17 -12.72
CA PHE A 278 3.78 15.33 -12.54
C PHE A 278 2.98 14.83 -13.74
N GLU A 279 3.35 15.23 -14.95
CA GLU A 279 2.70 14.76 -16.19
C GLU A 279 2.80 13.23 -16.31
N LYS A 280 3.97 12.67 -16.01
CA LYS A 280 4.22 11.24 -16.07
C LYS A 280 3.39 10.47 -15.04
N ALA A 281 3.31 10.95 -13.80
CA ALA A 281 2.47 10.35 -12.77
C ALA A 281 0.97 10.40 -13.14
N LEU A 282 0.48 11.55 -13.62
CA LEU A 282 -0.90 11.67 -14.10
C LEU A 282 -1.20 10.76 -15.32
N SER A 283 -0.21 10.59 -16.21
CA SER A 283 -0.34 9.69 -17.36
C SER A 283 -0.31 8.21 -16.97
N ASN A 284 0.23 7.86 -15.81
CA ASN A 284 0.36 6.48 -15.32
C ASN A 284 -0.87 5.99 -14.55
N SER A 285 -1.58 6.90 -13.90
CA SER A 285 -2.74 6.57 -13.09
C SER A 285 -3.73 7.74 -13.03
N PHE A 286 -5.01 7.42 -13.09
CA PHE A 286 -6.07 8.41 -12.90
C PHE A 286 -6.66 8.40 -11.49
N VAL A 287 -6.30 7.40 -10.68
CA VAL A 287 -6.82 7.17 -9.34
C VAL A 287 -5.67 6.87 -8.38
N HIS A 288 -5.60 7.61 -7.28
CA HIS A 288 -4.52 7.51 -6.30
C HIS A 288 -5.10 7.23 -4.92
N VAL A 289 -4.43 6.40 -4.12
CA VAL A 289 -4.94 5.96 -2.81
C VAL A 289 -4.75 7.06 -1.76
N LEU A 290 -5.85 7.53 -1.17
CA LEU A 290 -5.77 8.33 0.06
C LEU A 290 -5.47 7.41 1.23
N TYR A 291 -6.32 6.39 1.41
CA TYR A 291 -6.13 5.35 2.42
C TYR A 291 -7.05 4.16 2.13
N ARG A 292 -6.51 2.94 2.10
CA ARG A 292 -7.28 1.69 1.84
C ARG A 292 -8.09 1.77 0.53
N ASP A 293 -9.40 1.60 0.59
CA ASP A 293 -10.34 1.73 -0.53
C ASP A 293 -10.84 3.17 -0.76
N GLU A 294 -10.41 4.15 0.04
CA GLU A 294 -10.71 5.57 -0.20
C GLU A 294 -9.70 6.16 -1.18
N LEU A 295 -10.23 6.60 -2.33
CA LEU A 295 -9.41 7.00 -3.48
C LEU A 295 -9.59 8.47 -3.84
N LEU A 296 -8.57 9.05 -4.44
CA LEU A 296 -8.58 10.35 -5.10
C LEU A 296 -8.62 10.15 -6.61
N LEU A 297 -9.76 10.51 -7.23
CA LEU A 297 -9.87 10.63 -8.68
C LEU A 297 -9.15 11.91 -9.13
N THR A 298 -7.82 11.85 -9.23
CA THR A 298 -6.94 13.04 -9.29
C THR A 298 -7.33 14.02 -10.37
N HIS A 299 -7.58 13.55 -11.60
CA HIS A 299 -7.96 14.42 -12.71
C HIS A 299 -9.27 15.15 -12.43
N GLN A 300 -10.30 14.43 -11.97
CA GLN A 300 -11.59 15.02 -11.62
C GLN A 300 -11.47 16.00 -10.46
N TYR A 301 -10.70 15.63 -9.43
CA TYR A 301 -10.48 16.46 -8.25
C TYR A 301 -9.78 17.77 -8.61
N LEU A 302 -8.78 17.73 -9.49
CA LEU A 302 -8.10 18.94 -9.98
C LEU A 302 -9.00 19.78 -10.88
N HIS A 303 -9.82 19.17 -11.75
CA HIS A 303 -10.82 19.91 -12.52
C HIS A 303 -11.82 20.67 -11.64
N GLN A 304 -12.25 20.07 -10.52
CA GLN A 304 -13.16 20.71 -9.57
C GLN A 304 -12.51 21.88 -8.81
N ASN A 305 -11.18 21.94 -8.76
CA ASN A 305 -10.42 22.92 -7.99
C ASN A 305 -9.53 23.83 -8.86
N LEU A 306 -9.84 24.00 -10.15
CA LEU A 306 -9.05 24.83 -11.08
C LEU A 306 -8.90 26.29 -10.62
N ASP A 307 -9.83 26.78 -9.81
CA ASP A 307 -9.79 28.15 -9.27
C ASP A 307 -8.53 28.45 -8.47
N ILE A 308 -7.97 27.44 -7.79
CA ILE A 308 -6.72 27.55 -7.00
C ILE A 308 -5.53 27.84 -7.93
N TYR A 309 -5.60 27.34 -9.18
CA TYR A 309 -4.51 27.43 -10.15
C TYR A 309 -4.60 28.65 -11.07
N LYS A 310 -5.55 29.58 -10.83
CA LYS A 310 -5.75 30.78 -11.67
C LYS A 310 -4.51 31.67 -11.80
N SER A 311 -3.65 31.68 -10.78
CA SER A 311 -2.39 32.42 -10.77
C SER A 311 -1.28 31.75 -11.59
N TYR A 312 -1.49 30.50 -12.04
CA TYR A 312 -0.51 29.68 -12.75
C TYR A 312 -1.00 29.33 -14.17
N ARG A 313 -1.53 30.31 -14.90
CA ARG A 313 -2.14 30.10 -16.24
C ARG A 313 -1.18 29.47 -17.26
N GLN A 314 0.13 29.71 -17.11
CA GLN A 314 1.16 29.11 -17.97
C GLN A 314 1.17 27.58 -17.95
N LEU A 315 0.64 26.93 -16.90
CA LEU A 315 0.59 25.47 -16.82
C LEU A 315 -0.41 24.85 -17.81
N LYS A 316 -1.36 25.64 -18.33
CA LYS A 316 -2.48 25.16 -19.16
C LYS A 316 -3.12 23.89 -18.58
N LEU A 317 -3.35 23.89 -17.26
CA LEU A 317 -3.68 22.71 -16.47
C LEU A 317 -4.86 21.90 -17.05
N THR A 318 -5.89 22.55 -17.58
CA THR A 318 -7.03 21.85 -18.20
C THR A 318 -6.62 20.99 -19.40
N GLU A 319 -5.75 21.49 -20.28
CA GLU A 319 -5.25 20.72 -21.44
C GLU A 319 -4.40 19.55 -20.97
N LEU A 320 -3.46 19.81 -20.04
CA LEU A 320 -2.62 18.80 -19.41
C LEU A 320 -3.46 17.67 -18.79
N LEU A 321 -4.49 18.01 -18.01
CA LEU A 321 -5.35 17.02 -17.35
C LEU A 321 -6.13 16.18 -18.36
N ASN A 322 -6.64 16.78 -19.44
CA ASN A 322 -7.35 16.04 -20.47
C ASN A 322 -6.43 15.07 -21.22
N ASP A 323 -5.21 15.51 -21.57
CA ASP A 323 -4.24 14.71 -22.31
C ASP A 323 -3.70 13.56 -21.46
N THR A 324 -3.32 13.84 -20.21
CA THR A 324 -2.82 12.84 -19.25
C THR A 324 -3.91 11.83 -18.86
N PHE A 325 -5.15 12.28 -18.66
CA PHE A 325 -6.29 11.39 -18.41
C PHE A 325 -6.52 10.44 -19.59
N LYS A 326 -6.44 10.95 -20.83
CA LYS A 326 -6.56 10.13 -22.04
C LYS A 326 -5.47 9.06 -22.10
N LYS A 327 -4.19 9.44 -21.89
CA LYS A 327 -3.05 8.50 -21.82
C LYS A 327 -3.27 7.43 -20.74
N ALA A 328 -3.68 7.84 -19.54
CA ALA A 328 -3.96 6.94 -18.42
C ALA A 328 -5.09 5.95 -18.71
N MET A 329 -6.07 6.34 -19.52
CA MET A 329 -7.20 5.48 -19.92
C MET A 329 -6.86 4.51 -21.05
N THR A 330 -6.10 4.96 -22.05
CA THR A 330 -5.92 4.17 -23.29
C THR A 330 -4.64 3.37 -23.32
N GLU A 331 -3.54 3.89 -22.77
CA GLU A 331 -2.21 3.29 -22.91
C GLU A 331 -1.84 2.43 -21.70
N GLN A 332 -2.17 2.90 -20.48
CA GLN A 332 -1.74 2.26 -19.25
C GLN A 332 -2.30 0.85 -19.02
N PRO A 333 -3.57 0.53 -19.30
CA PRO A 333 -4.08 -0.83 -19.08
C PRO A 333 -3.31 -1.88 -19.89
N LEU A 334 -2.97 -1.54 -21.14
CA LEU A 334 -2.18 -2.39 -22.03
C LEU A 334 -0.74 -2.51 -21.54
N TYR A 335 -0.13 -1.39 -21.15
CA TYR A 335 1.22 -1.36 -20.58
C TYR A 335 1.36 -2.21 -19.31
N ARG A 336 0.43 -2.04 -18.35
CA ARG A 336 0.39 -2.79 -17.08
C ARG A 336 0.12 -4.27 -17.29
N ARG A 337 -0.73 -4.61 -18.26
CA ARG A 337 -0.95 -6.01 -18.67
C ARG A 337 0.35 -6.67 -19.16
N GLU A 338 1.14 -5.98 -19.97
CA GLU A 338 2.45 -6.49 -20.40
C GLU A 338 3.46 -6.61 -19.25
N ARG A 339 3.44 -5.68 -18.28
CA ARG A 339 4.24 -5.79 -17.06
C ARG A 339 3.90 -7.05 -16.27
N ARG A 340 2.62 -7.30 -16.01
CA ARG A 340 2.18 -8.55 -15.33
C ARG A 340 2.60 -9.80 -16.07
N LYS A 341 2.49 -9.82 -17.41
CA LYS A 341 2.98 -10.95 -18.23
C LYS A 341 4.49 -11.16 -18.15
N TYR A 342 5.27 -10.10 -17.95
CA TYR A 342 6.72 -10.19 -17.78
C TYR A 342 7.10 -10.66 -16.36
N ILE A 343 6.52 -10.05 -15.33
CA ILE A 343 6.92 -10.30 -13.93
C ILE A 343 6.52 -11.72 -13.50
N ARG A 344 5.36 -12.21 -13.92
CA ARG A 344 4.83 -13.53 -13.54
C ARG A 344 5.81 -14.70 -13.79
N PRO A 345 6.37 -14.90 -14.99
CA PRO A 345 7.37 -15.95 -15.20
C PRO A 345 8.66 -15.70 -14.42
N GLN A 346 9.04 -14.45 -14.15
CA GLN A 346 10.22 -14.13 -13.32
C GLN A 346 10.00 -14.55 -11.86
N LEU A 347 8.83 -14.27 -11.28
CA LEU A 347 8.49 -14.75 -9.92
C LEU A 347 8.53 -16.27 -9.85
N LYS A 348 7.99 -16.95 -10.87
CA LYS A 348 8.04 -18.40 -10.97
C LYS A 348 9.47 -18.93 -11.05
N GLU A 349 10.31 -18.33 -11.89
CA GLU A 349 11.73 -18.67 -12.03
C GLU A 349 12.45 -18.52 -10.68
N LEU A 350 12.30 -17.36 -10.03
CA LEU A 350 12.89 -17.09 -8.72
C LEU A 350 12.43 -18.08 -7.66
N ALA A 351 11.12 -18.35 -7.56
CA ALA A 351 10.57 -19.28 -6.58
C ALA A 351 11.12 -20.70 -6.77
N LEU A 352 11.19 -21.18 -8.02
CA LEU A 352 11.73 -22.51 -8.32
C LEU A 352 13.24 -22.60 -8.02
N ILE A 353 14.01 -21.57 -8.38
CA ILE A 353 15.46 -21.54 -8.12
C ILE A 353 15.76 -21.48 -6.63
N PHE A 354 15.05 -20.65 -5.87
CA PHE A 354 15.25 -20.56 -4.42
C PHE A 354 14.74 -21.79 -3.68
N ALA A 355 13.71 -22.47 -4.18
CA ALA A 355 13.29 -23.76 -3.63
C ALA A 355 14.35 -24.86 -3.88
N ASP A 356 15.00 -24.87 -5.05
CA ASP A 356 16.05 -25.83 -5.38
C ASP A 356 17.38 -25.51 -4.67
N GLN A 357 17.76 -24.23 -4.63
CA GLN A 357 19.00 -23.72 -4.03
C GLN A 357 18.73 -22.58 -3.03
N PRO A 358 18.27 -22.89 -1.80
CA PRO A 358 17.94 -21.87 -0.80
C PRO A 358 19.08 -20.94 -0.42
N ALA A 359 20.34 -21.38 -0.55
CA ALA A 359 21.52 -20.56 -0.27
C ALA A 359 21.60 -19.30 -1.17
N LEU A 360 20.98 -19.30 -2.35
CA LEU A 360 20.92 -18.13 -3.22
C LEU A 360 20.07 -16.99 -2.65
N LEU A 361 19.21 -17.26 -1.65
CA LEU A 361 18.49 -16.22 -0.92
C LEU A 361 19.41 -15.29 -0.12
N GLY A 362 20.69 -15.64 0.11
CA GLY A 362 21.68 -14.69 0.61
C GLY A 362 22.02 -13.62 -0.43
N PRO A 363 22.78 -13.95 -1.49
CA PRO A 363 23.25 -12.97 -2.47
C PRO A 363 22.15 -12.32 -3.33
N LYS A 364 20.98 -12.99 -3.52
CA LYS A 364 19.91 -12.54 -4.43
C LYS A 364 18.63 -12.09 -3.72
N LEU A 365 18.70 -11.81 -2.43
CA LEU A 365 17.53 -11.35 -1.67
C LEU A 365 16.97 -10.02 -2.21
N LEU A 366 17.85 -9.11 -2.62
CA LEU A 366 17.46 -7.82 -3.20
C LEU A 366 16.61 -8.01 -4.46
N THR A 367 17.02 -8.93 -5.33
CA THR A 367 16.24 -9.32 -6.52
C THR A 367 14.87 -9.87 -6.11
N ALA A 368 14.78 -10.70 -5.07
CA ALA A 368 13.50 -11.23 -4.58
C ALA A 368 12.58 -10.10 -4.08
N PHE A 369 13.08 -9.18 -3.26
CA PHE A 369 12.29 -8.04 -2.76
C PHE A 369 11.89 -7.07 -3.87
N THR A 370 12.74 -6.86 -4.87
CA THR A 370 12.41 -6.07 -6.06
C THR A 370 11.29 -6.73 -6.85
N ALA A 371 11.34 -8.05 -7.06
CA ALA A 371 10.30 -8.82 -7.74
C ALA A 371 8.95 -8.74 -7.00
N LEU A 372 8.99 -8.91 -5.67
CA LEU A 372 7.83 -8.78 -4.79
C LEU A 372 7.19 -7.39 -4.87
N SER A 373 8.01 -6.33 -4.75
CA SER A 373 7.56 -4.93 -4.84
C SER A 373 6.89 -4.63 -6.19
N LEU A 374 7.53 -5.03 -7.30
CA LEU A 374 6.97 -4.85 -8.64
C LEU A 374 5.66 -5.62 -8.82
N ALA A 375 5.57 -6.85 -8.28
CA ALA A 375 4.38 -7.67 -8.39
C ALA A 375 3.21 -7.09 -7.58
N ARG A 376 3.47 -6.67 -6.34
CA ARG A 376 2.50 -6.00 -5.47
C ARG A 376 1.95 -4.74 -6.14
N ASP A 377 2.82 -3.88 -6.65
CA ASP A 377 2.40 -2.64 -7.31
C ASP A 377 1.42 -2.89 -8.47
N GLU A 378 1.67 -3.92 -9.29
CA GLU A 378 0.77 -4.28 -10.40
C GLU A 378 -0.56 -4.90 -9.93
N ILE A 379 -0.56 -5.66 -8.83
CA ILE A 379 -1.76 -6.24 -8.21
C ILE A 379 -2.67 -5.13 -7.67
N VAL A 380 -2.11 -4.23 -6.87
CA VAL A 380 -2.87 -3.14 -6.24
C VAL A 380 -3.33 -2.14 -7.29
N TRP A 381 -2.51 -1.88 -8.32
CA TRP A 381 -2.91 -1.06 -9.46
C TRP A 381 -4.13 -1.64 -10.17
N LEU A 382 -4.11 -2.94 -10.53
CA LEU A 382 -5.24 -3.55 -11.22
C LEU A 382 -6.49 -3.55 -10.36
N LEU A 383 -6.36 -3.86 -9.08
CA LEU A 383 -7.47 -3.92 -8.12
C LEU A 383 -8.23 -2.59 -8.08
N ARG A 384 -7.54 -1.48 -7.77
CA ARG A 384 -8.19 -0.16 -7.65
C ARG A 384 -8.74 0.35 -8.98
N HIS A 385 -8.07 0.07 -10.10
CA HIS A 385 -8.48 0.56 -11.41
C HIS A 385 -9.67 -0.21 -11.99
N SER A 386 -9.76 -1.52 -11.75
CA SER A 386 -10.86 -2.36 -12.21
C SER A 386 -12.20 -1.95 -11.59
N GLU A 387 -12.19 -1.55 -10.31
CA GLU A 387 -13.37 -1.08 -9.57
C GLU A 387 -13.81 0.32 -9.95
N ASN A 388 -12.85 1.20 -10.25
CA ASN A 388 -13.11 2.62 -10.47
C ASN A 388 -13.12 3.00 -11.95
N PHE A 389 -13.40 2.03 -12.83
CA PHE A 389 -13.45 2.26 -14.27
C PHE A 389 -14.55 3.30 -14.62
N PRO A 390 -14.21 4.41 -15.30
CA PRO A 390 -15.15 5.52 -15.51
C PRO A 390 -16.48 5.14 -16.18
N THR A 391 -17.59 5.57 -15.59
CA THR A 391 -18.97 5.29 -16.07
C THR A 391 -19.26 5.80 -17.48
N LYS A 392 -18.57 6.86 -17.96
CA LYS A 392 -18.71 7.35 -19.34
C LYS A 392 -18.25 6.29 -20.35
N LEU A 393 -17.13 5.62 -20.06
CA LEU A 393 -16.60 4.55 -20.90
C LEU A 393 -17.37 3.24 -20.73
N GLN A 394 -18.06 3.02 -19.60
CA GLN A 394 -18.99 1.88 -19.47
C GLN A 394 -20.14 1.97 -20.48
N LYS A 395 -20.60 3.19 -20.81
CA LYS A 395 -21.64 3.42 -21.83
C LYS A 395 -21.09 3.32 -23.26
N GLU A 396 -19.84 3.73 -23.48
CA GLU A 396 -19.17 3.68 -24.78
C GLU A 396 -18.57 2.29 -25.10
N ALA A 397 -18.18 1.48 -24.12
CA ALA A 397 -17.74 0.09 -24.33
C ALA A 397 -18.85 -0.78 -24.97
N ASN A 398 -20.13 -0.43 -24.72
CA ASN A 398 -21.28 -1.05 -25.40
C ASN A 398 -21.41 -0.62 -26.87
N LYS A 399 -20.65 0.38 -27.32
CA LYS A 399 -20.53 0.86 -28.70
C LYS A 399 -19.05 0.86 -29.11
N LYS A 400 -18.52 -0.29 -29.58
CA LYS A 400 -17.17 -0.64 -30.12
C LYS A 400 -16.23 0.46 -30.70
N THR A 401 -16.15 1.66 -30.14
CA THR A 401 -15.52 2.84 -30.75
C THR A 401 -14.28 3.29 -29.97
N THR A 402 -14.12 2.85 -28.72
CA THR A 402 -12.89 3.00 -27.93
C THR A 402 -12.14 1.68 -27.94
N GLY A 403 -10.87 1.67 -28.37
CA GLY A 403 -10.03 0.46 -28.46
C GLY A 403 -9.68 -0.20 -27.12
N THR A 404 -10.07 0.42 -25.99
CA THR A 404 -9.98 -0.16 -24.64
C THR A 404 -11.33 -0.68 -24.17
N THR A 405 -11.33 -1.88 -23.59
CA THR A 405 -12.50 -2.60 -23.11
C THR A 405 -12.39 -2.90 -21.62
N ARG A 406 -13.51 -3.24 -20.97
CA ARG A 406 -13.50 -3.69 -19.56
C ARG A 406 -12.59 -4.91 -19.36
N ASP A 407 -12.43 -5.73 -20.40
CA ASP A 407 -11.53 -6.90 -20.39
C ASP A 407 -10.05 -6.52 -20.20
N ASP A 408 -9.64 -5.30 -20.57
CA ASP A 408 -8.26 -4.83 -20.38
C ASP A 408 -7.90 -4.59 -18.91
N TYR A 409 -8.92 -4.45 -18.05
CA TYR A 409 -8.78 -4.38 -16.59
C TYR A 409 -9.03 -5.73 -15.91
N SER A 410 -8.93 -6.82 -16.66
CA SER A 410 -9.03 -8.19 -16.14
C SER A 410 -7.72 -8.95 -16.36
N ASP A 411 -7.44 -9.92 -15.49
CA ASP A 411 -6.32 -10.84 -15.66
C ASP A 411 -6.75 -12.25 -15.23
N ARG A 412 -6.94 -13.15 -16.19
CA ARG A 412 -7.34 -14.54 -15.91
C ARG A 412 -6.26 -15.33 -15.20
N THR A 413 -5.02 -14.90 -15.33
CA THR A 413 -3.87 -15.54 -14.68
C THR A 413 -3.57 -14.92 -13.32
N TYR A 414 -4.36 -13.96 -12.83
CA TYR A 414 -4.15 -13.32 -11.53
C TYR A 414 -3.87 -14.29 -10.35
N PRO A 415 -4.55 -15.45 -10.23
CA PRO A 415 -4.25 -16.44 -9.18
C PRO A 415 -2.80 -16.94 -9.17
N GLU A 416 -2.24 -17.24 -10.35
CA GLU A 416 -0.82 -17.62 -10.48
C GLU A 416 0.12 -16.52 -9.94
N PHE A 417 -0.28 -15.26 -10.07
CA PHE A 417 0.54 -14.13 -9.63
C PHE A 417 0.56 -14.04 -8.10
N LEU A 418 -0.61 -14.17 -7.49
CA LEU A 418 -0.79 -14.21 -6.05
C LEU A 418 -0.01 -15.38 -5.43
N PHE A 419 -0.09 -16.56 -6.06
CA PHE A 419 0.61 -17.74 -5.60
C PHE A 419 2.12 -17.55 -5.54
N TYR A 420 2.76 -17.08 -6.61
CA TYR A 420 4.23 -16.94 -6.59
C TYR A 420 4.74 -15.81 -5.67
N ILE A 421 3.89 -14.84 -5.32
CA ILE A 421 4.18 -13.90 -4.23
C ILE A 421 4.23 -14.64 -2.89
N GLU A 422 3.19 -15.42 -2.58
CA GLU A 422 3.15 -16.21 -1.33
C GLU A 422 4.26 -17.25 -1.27
N GLU A 423 4.60 -17.92 -2.38
CA GLU A 423 5.71 -18.87 -2.43
C GLU A 423 7.06 -18.19 -2.10
N LEU A 424 7.35 -17.03 -2.68
CA LEU A 424 8.58 -16.30 -2.35
C LEU A 424 8.60 -15.85 -0.89
N ARG A 425 7.47 -15.35 -0.36
CA ARG A 425 7.35 -15.00 1.06
C ARG A 425 7.59 -16.22 1.95
N HIS A 426 7.03 -17.37 1.58
CA HIS A 426 7.20 -18.63 2.28
C HIS A 426 8.67 -19.10 2.27
N LEU A 427 9.36 -19.02 1.13
CA LEU A 427 10.77 -19.39 1.03
C LEU A 427 11.65 -18.46 1.88
N ILE A 428 11.43 -17.14 1.82
CA ILE A 428 12.19 -16.16 2.60
C ILE A 428 12.01 -16.39 4.11
N THR A 429 10.78 -16.65 4.56
CA THR A 429 10.50 -16.92 5.98
C THR A 429 11.08 -18.26 6.44
N THR A 430 10.93 -19.31 5.63
CA THR A 430 11.43 -20.66 5.91
C THR A 430 12.95 -20.70 6.01
N TYR A 431 13.65 -19.98 5.13
CA TYR A 431 15.12 -19.93 5.09
C TYR A 431 15.70 -18.67 5.75
N SER A 432 14.93 -18.00 6.62
CA SER A 432 15.36 -16.79 7.34
C SER A 432 16.66 -16.96 8.11
N SER A 433 16.94 -18.16 8.64
CA SER A 433 18.21 -18.47 9.32
C SER A 433 19.42 -18.44 8.37
N VAL A 434 19.26 -18.94 7.14
CA VAL A 434 20.31 -18.93 6.09
C VAL A 434 20.58 -17.50 5.65
N ILE A 435 19.53 -16.72 5.41
CA ILE A 435 19.62 -15.30 5.07
C ILE A 435 20.34 -14.53 6.17
N LYS A 436 19.92 -14.73 7.42
CA LYS A 436 20.51 -14.08 8.59
C LYS A 436 21.99 -14.38 8.71
N GLN A 437 22.39 -15.64 8.57
CA GLN A 437 23.81 -16.02 8.65
C GLN A 437 24.63 -15.33 7.56
N TYR A 438 24.15 -15.34 6.31
CA TYR A 438 24.81 -14.67 5.19
C TYR A 438 25.04 -13.18 5.46
N TYR A 439 24.00 -12.46 5.90
CA TYR A 439 24.11 -11.01 6.12
C TYR A 439 24.88 -10.64 7.40
N ILE A 440 24.95 -11.50 8.42
CA ILE A 440 25.90 -11.32 9.54
C ILE A 440 27.35 -11.37 9.04
N GLU A 441 27.66 -12.32 8.15
CA GLU A 441 28.99 -12.42 7.53
C GLU A 441 29.28 -11.20 6.65
N CYS A 442 28.30 -10.71 5.87
CA CYS A 442 28.44 -9.48 5.08
C CYS A 442 28.74 -8.26 5.95
N LEU A 443 27.96 -8.05 7.02
CA LEU A 443 28.11 -6.91 7.92
C LEU A 443 29.46 -6.92 8.65
N SER A 444 29.86 -8.08 9.16
CA SER A 444 31.08 -8.23 9.96
C SER A 444 32.36 -8.20 9.11
N THR A 445 32.29 -8.54 7.81
CA THR A 445 33.47 -8.64 6.94
C THR A 445 33.48 -7.62 5.80
N LEU A 446 32.50 -7.63 4.91
CA LEU A 446 32.48 -6.78 3.72
C LEU A 446 32.19 -5.33 4.10
N ASP A 447 31.05 -5.12 4.77
CA ASP A 447 30.57 -3.78 5.08
C ASP A 447 31.46 -3.09 6.13
N SER A 448 31.99 -3.85 7.10
CA SER A 448 32.89 -3.31 8.12
C SER A 448 34.20 -2.79 7.52
N ASN A 449 34.76 -3.49 6.53
CA ASN A 449 35.97 -3.06 5.83
C ASN A 449 35.73 -1.79 5.00
N GLU A 450 34.63 -1.75 4.25
CA GLU A 450 34.25 -0.58 3.45
C GLU A 450 33.94 0.63 4.35
N LEU A 451 33.18 0.42 5.43
CA LEU A 451 32.91 1.45 6.43
C LEU A 451 34.19 1.97 7.08
N GLN A 452 35.16 1.11 7.39
CA GLN A 452 36.44 1.54 7.98
C GLN A 452 37.21 2.49 7.06
N ILE A 453 37.22 2.20 5.75
CA ILE A 453 37.85 3.06 4.75
C ILE A 453 37.15 4.41 4.69
N ASN A 454 35.81 4.40 4.65
CA ASN A 454 35.01 5.62 4.63
C ASN A 454 35.21 6.47 5.90
N ILE A 455 35.22 5.85 7.09
CA ILE A 455 35.47 6.56 8.36
C ILE A 455 36.87 7.19 8.37
N LYS A 456 37.90 6.49 7.90
CA LYS A 456 39.27 7.05 7.82
C LYS A 456 39.32 8.29 6.94
N ASN A 457 38.58 8.31 5.83
CA ASN A 457 38.49 9.47 4.94
C ASN A 457 37.75 10.65 5.60
N LEU A 458 36.78 10.37 6.48
CA LEU A 458 35.94 11.36 7.18
C LEU A 458 36.58 11.91 8.48
N ASN A 459 37.51 11.18 9.10
CA ASN A 459 38.07 11.48 10.43
C ASN A 459 38.78 12.85 10.53
N MET A 460 39.20 13.45 9.41
CA MET A 460 39.76 14.81 9.40
C MET A 460 38.71 15.92 9.51
N SER A 461 37.42 15.58 9.47
CA SER A 461 36.30 16.53 9.35
C SER A 461 35.03 16.04 10.05
N CYS A 462 35.11 15.62 11.31
CA CYS A 462 33.93 15.24 12.11
C CYS A 462 33.94 15.90 13.49
N THR A 463 32.75 16.05 14.07
CA THR A 463 32.53 16.49 15.45
C THR A 463 32.55 15.31 16.43
N GLU A 464 32.56 15.59 17.74
CA GLU A 464 32.55 14.55 18.78
C GLU A 464 31.31 13.65 18.68
N ASP A 465 30.11 14.23 18.54
CA ASP A 465 28.85 13.48 18.40
C ASP A 465 28.84 12.60 17.13
N GLU A 466 29.32 13.12 15.99
CA GLU A 466 29.43 12.36 14.74
C GLU A 466 30.45 11.22 14.88
N SER A 467 31.59 11.47 15.53
CA SER A 467 32.63 10.48 15.77
C SER A 467 32.15 9.34 16.67
N ILE A 468 31.35 9.65 17.69
CA ILE A 468 30.69 8.65 18.54
C ILE A 468 29.77 7.76 17.70
N LEU A 469 28.95 8.34 16.81
CA LEU A 469 28.06 7.58 15.93
C LEU A 469 28.84 6.69 14.94
N LEU A 470 29.87 7.23 14.28
CA LEU A 470 30.73 6.48 13.36
C LEU A 470 31.41 5.29 14.06
N THR A 471 31.94 5.52 15.26
CA THR A 471 32.55 4.48 16.09
C THR A 471 31.51 3.44 16.51
N SER A 472 30.31 3.88 16.89
CA SER A 472 29.19 3.01 17.24
C SER A 472 28.78 2.11 16.08
N PHE A 473 28.65 2.64 14.87
CA PHE A 473 28.34 1.87 13.66
C PHE A 473 29.37 0.77 13.42
N TYR A 474 30.65 1.15 13.39
CA TYR A 474 31.74 0.22 13.15
C TYR A 474 31.81 -0.88 14.23
N ASN A 475 31.71 -0.51 15.51
CA ASN A 475 31.73 -1.48 16.60
C ASN A 475 30.53 -2.41 16.56
N THR A 476 29.34 -1.90 16.25
CA THR A 476 28.12 -2.71 16.19
C THR A 476 28.24 -3.79 15.12
N ILE A 477 28.68 -3.45 13.90
CA ILE A 477 28.75 -4.43 12.80
C ILE A 477 29.93 -5.39 12.92
N THR A 478 31.07 -4.97 13.51
CA THR A 478 32.25 -5.83 13.69
C THR A 478 32.11 -6.82 14.84
N THR A 479 31.31 -6.50 15.86
CA THR A 479 31.07 -7.39 17.01
C THR A 479 29.92 -8.36 16.80
N LEU A 480 29.27 -8.33 15.63
CA LEU A 480 28.24 -9.31 15.29
C LEU A 480 28.84 -10.72 15.26
N SER A 481 28.43 -11.55 16.21
CA SER A 481 28.77 -12.97 16.26
C SER A 481 27.70 -13.81 15.56
N THR A 482 28.06 -15.01 15.12
CA THR A 482 27.15 -15.98 14.49
C THR A 482 26.06 -16.53 15.44
N THR A 483 26.15 -16.23 16.74
CA THR A 483 25.23 -16.74 17.76
C THR A 483 24.46 -15.60 18.44
N ALA A 484 23.13 -15.63 18.29
CA ALA A 484 22.07 -14.85 18.98
C ALA A 484 21.47 -13.62 18.28
N SER A 485 20.25 -13.29 18.71
CA SER A 485 19.37 -12.22 18.24
C SER A 485 20.01 -10.84 18.38
N ALA A 486 20.71 -10.38 17.34
CA ALA A 486 21.12 -8.99 17.24
C ALA A 486 19.89 -8.11 16.99
N ASP A 487 19.67 -7.12 17.85
CA ASP A 487 18.72 -6.02 17.60
C ASP A 487 19.50 -4.85 17.02
N LEU A 488 19.21 -4.53 15.75
CA LEU A 488 19.90 -3.50 14.97
C LEU A 488 19.01 -2.28 14.72
N ARG A 489 17.89 -2.15 15.44
CA ARG A 489 17.02 -0.96 15.35
C ARG A 489 17.75 0.32 15.77
N ALA A 490 18.62 0.23 16.79
CA ALA A 490 19.43 1.37 17.23
C ALA A 490 20.38 1.84 16.12
N LEU A 491 21.08 0.92 15.45
CA LEU A 491 21.95 1.21 14.30
C LEU A 491 21.21 1.98 13.20
N ARG A 492 20.01 1.50 12.81
CA ARG A 492 19.18 2.14 11.78
C ARG A 492 18.69 3.53 12.20
N LEU A 493 18.25 3.68 13.45
CA LEU A 493 17.79 4.98 13.96
C LEU A 493 18.97 5.98 14.07
N ASP A 494 20.14 5.52 14.48
CA ASP A 494 21.34 6.34 14.56
C ASP A 494 21.84 6.77 13.16
N TRP A 495 21.72 5.90 12.14
CA TRP A 495 21.94 6.32 10.76
C TRP A 495 20.95 7.40 10.33
N PHE A 496 19.67 7.25 10.67
CA PHE A 496 18.66 8.27 10.38
C PHE A 496 18.96 9.60 11.12
N ARG A 497 19.41 9.54 12.38
CA ARG A 497 19.90 10.73 13.11
C ARG A 497 21.08 11.38 12.40
N MET A 498 22.07 10.59 11.95
CA MET A 498 23.22 11.10 11.23
C MET A 498 22.83 11.77 9.91
N GLN A 499 21.87 11.19 9.16
CA GLN A 499 21.29 11.83 7.98
C GLN A 499 20.70 13.20 8.33
N ALA A 500 19.92 13.31 9.42
CA ALA A 500 19.35 14.58 9.84
C ALA A 500 20.41 15.64 10.20
N TYR A 501 21.49 15.23 10.88
CA TYR A 501 22.57 16.13 11.29
C TYR A 501 23.39 16.65 10.10
N THR A 502 23.69 15.78 9.14
CA THR A 502 24.63 16.05 8.04
C THR A 502 23.96 16.56 6.75
N SER A 503 22.64 16.71 6.77
CA SER A 503 21.85 17.20 5.62
C SER A 503 21.41 18.66 5.74
N VAL A 504 21.84 19.41 6.76
CA VAL A 504 21.47 20.82 6.92
C VAL A 504 22.41 21.73 6.11
N THR A 505 21.84 22.67 5.32
CA THR A 505 22.60 23.42 4.30
C THR A 505 23.64 24.38 4.89
N LYS A 506 23.38 24.95 6.08
CA LYS A 506 24.41 25.75 6.76
C LYS A 506 25.40 24.78 7.36
N LYS A 507 26.69 24.89 6.97
CA LYS A 507 27.82 24.39 7.77
C LYS A 507 27.67 24.99 9.16
N SER A 508 26.97 24.26 10.02
CA SER A 508 26.84 24.60 11.42
C SER A 508 28.24 24.44 12.01
N SER A 509 28.56 25.19 13.07
CA SER A 509 29.73 24.91 13.88
C SER A 509 29.71 23.49 14.51
N LEU A 510 28.65 22.71 14.25
CA LEU A 510 28.30 21.43 14.89
C LEU A 510 28.25 20.23 13.92
N SER A 511 28.34 20.41 12.59
CA SER A 511 28.42 19.32 11.61
C SER A 511 29.42 19.71 10.53
N LEU A 512 30.53 18.98 10.46
CA LEU A 512 31.57 19.21 9.45
C LEU A 512 31.40 18.26 8.25
N ILE A 513 30.68 17.16 8.44
CA ILE A 513 30.32 16.22 7.38
C ILE A 513 29.10 16.75 6.63
N SER A 514 29.17 16.65 5.31
CA SER A 514 28.05 16.92 4.40
C SER A 514 27.86 15.70 3.50
N LEU A 515 26.68 15.08 3.54
CA LEU A 515 26.41 13.86 2.75
C LEU A 515 26.48 14.11 1.24
N SER A 516 26.12 15.30 0.77
CA SER A 516 26.22 15.66 -0.65
C SER A 516 27.66 15.67 -1.18
N HIS A 517 28.66 15.71 -0.30
CA HIS A 517 30.08 15.62 -0.67
C HIS A 517 30.69 14.25 -0.36
N ASN A 518 29.93 13.37 0.32
CA ASN A 518 30.38 12.07 0.81
C ASN A 518 29.37 10.99 0.39
N GLU A 519 29.02 10.96 -0.90
CA GLU A 519 27.97 10.10 -1.44
C GLU A 519 28.27 8.62 -1.21
N HIS A 520 29.51 8.19 -1.38
CA HIS A 520 29.92 6.79 -1.18
C HIS A 520 29.69 6.30 0.25
N PHE A 521 29.90 7.17 1.25
CA PHE A 521 29.58 6.85 2.65
C PHE A 521 28.06 6.67 2.84
N ALA A 522 27.25 7.55 2.25
CA ALA A 522 25.79 7.43 2.29
C ALA A 522 25.30 6.12 1.64
N GLN A 523 25.85 5.78 0.47
CA GLN A 523 25.56 4.52 -0.23
C GLN A 523 25.91 3.31 0.62
N THR A 524 27.12 3.29 1.21
CA THR A 524 27.58 2.23 2.11
C THR A 524 26.64 2.07 3.31
N MET A 525 26.26 3.17 3.96
CA MET A 525 25.35 3.14 5.11
C MET A 525 23.94 2.70 4.75
N ASN A 526 23.42 3.09 3.57
CA ASN A 526 22.13 2.60 3.07
C ASN A 526 22.16 1.09 2.79
N THR A 527 23.28 0.57 2.28
CA THR A 527 23.52 -0.87 2.13
C THR A 527 23.58 -1.59 3.48
N ILE A 528 24.36 -1.07 4.44
CA ILE A 528 24.42 -1.58 5.82
C ILE A 528 23.03 -1.62 6.46
N CYS A 529 22.21 -0.59 6.25
CA CYS A 529 20.86 -0.57 6.79
C CYS A 529 19.98 -1.67 6.20
N PHE A 530 20.07 -1.93 4.90
CA PHE A 530 19.37 -3.07 4.28
C PHE A 530 19.88 -4.41 4.82
N HIS A 531 21.21 -4.61 4.87
CA HIS A 531 21.79 -5.84 5.43
C HIS A 531 21.39 -6.05 6.88
N SER A 532 21.31 -4.99 7.69
CA SER A 532 20.83 -5.06 9.08
C SER A 532 19.39 -5.56 9.15
N LYS A 533 18.48 -5.07 8.30
CA LYS A 533 17.08 -5.55 8.24
C LYS A 533 17.00 -7.03 7.85
N CYS A 534 17.91 -7.51 6.99
CA CYS A 534 17.95 -8.92 6.64
C CYS A 534 18.38 -9.84 7.80
N VAL A 535 18.97 -9.28 8.87
CA VAL A 535 19.38 -10.01 10.08
C VAL A 535 18.29 -10.03 11.15
N ASP A 536 17.61 -8.90 11.38
CA ASP A 536 16.72 -8.72 12.55
C ASP A 536 15.27 -8.30 12.22
N ASP A 537 14.96 -7.94 10.97
CA ASP A 537 13.70 -7.25 10.62
C ASP A 537 13.22 -7.57 9.19
N ILE A 538 13.38 -8.85 8.78
CA ILE A 538 13.01 -9.31 7.45
C ILE A 538 11.48 -9.30 7.25
N GLU A 539 10.73 -9.42 8.33
CA GLU A 539 9.27 -9.34 8.33
C GLU A 539 8.78 -7.97 7.86
N THR A 540 9.41 -6.87 8.30
CA THR A 540 9.09 -5.52 7.84
C THR A 540 9.39 -5.35 6.34
N LEU A 541 10.48 -5.94 5.82
CA LEU A 541 10.78 -5.94 4.39
C LEU A 541 9.72 -6.70 3.59
N LEU A 542 9.28 -7.86 4.08
CA LEU A 542 8.19 -8.62 3.47
C LEU A 542 6.87 -7.83 3.48
N TYR A 543 6.56 -7.15 4.58
CA TYR A 543 5.39 -6.28 4.69
C TYR A 543 5.45 -5.12 3.69
N GLU A 544 6.57 -4.38 3.63
CA GLU A 544 6.74 -3.23 2.74
C GLU A 544 6.62 -3.61 1.25
N THR A 545 7.15 -4.78 0.88
CA THR A 545 7.27 -5.19 -0.53
C THR A 545 6.14 -6.07 -1.04
N SER A 546 5.40 -6.77 -0.17
CA SER A 546 4.43 -7.80 -0.62
C SER A 546 3.18 -7.94 0.23
N ASP A 547 2.90 -7.00 1.14
CA ASP A 547 1.61 -7.00 1.83
C ASP A 547 0.43 -6.84 0.86
N LEU A 548 -0.57 -7.69 1.06
CA LEU A 548 -1.81 -7.75 0.27
C LEU A 548 -3.05 -7.63 1.16
N SER A 549 -2.90 -7.02 2.35
CA SER A 549 -4.00 -6.76 3.27
C SER A 549 -5.12 -5.92 2.64
N ILE A 550 -4.81 -5.20 1.55
CA ILE A 550 -5.76 -4.45 0.75
C ILE A 550 -6.99 -5.28 0.31
N PHE A 551 -6.86 -6.59 0.11
CA PHE A 551 -8.01 -7.44 -0.27
C PHE A 551 -9.10 -7.48 0.79
N TYR A 552 -8.79 -7.19 2.06
CA TYR A 552 -9.83 -7.01 3.09
C TYR A 552 -10.81 -5.89 2.75
N PHE A 553 -10.35 -4.83 2.07
CA PHE A 553 -11.20 -3.72 1.64
C PHE A 553 -11.84 -3.95 0.26
N TYR A 554 -11.47 -5.04 -0.42
CA TYR A 554 -11.95 -5.44 -1.75
C TYR A 554 -12.42 -6.90 -1.76
N LEU A 555 -13.17 -7.32 -0.73
CA LEU A 555 -13.58 -8.71 -0.54
C LEU A 555 -14.42 -9.24 -1.69
N THR A 556 -15.33 -8.42 -2.22
CA THR A 556 -16.19 -8.82 -3.35
C THR A 556 -15.36 -9.22 -4.57
N GLN A 557 -14.31 -8.45 -4.86
CA GLN A 557 -13.40 -8.73 -5.96
C GLN A 557 -12.53 -9.94 -5.66
N PHE A 558 -12.10 -10.09 -4.40
CA PHE A 558 -11.32 -11.23 -3.96
C PHE A 558 -12.09 -12.55 -4.13
N ASP A 559 -13.37 -12.58 -3.72
CA ASP A 559 -14.27 -13.72 -3.92
C ASP A 559 -14.53 -14.02 -5.39
N HIS A 560 -14.68 -12.99 -6.23
CA HIS A 560 -14.85 -13.15 -7.66
C HIS A 560 -13.59 -13.74 -8.33
N LEU A 561 -12.39 -13.28 -7.93
CA LEU A 561 -11.12 -13.83 -8.40
C LEU A 561 -10.95 -15.29 -7.98
N PHE A 562 -11.33 -15.63 -6.75
CA PHE A 562 -11.32 -17.01 -6.25
C PHE A 562 -12.27 -17.91 -7.03
N SER A 563 -13.51 -17.45 -7.23
CA SER A 563 -14.51 -18.18 -8.02
C SER A 563 -13.99 -18.44 -9.44
N SER A 564 -13.42 -17.40 -10.09
CA SER A 564 -12.82 -17.53 -11.41
C SER A 564 -11.64 -18.50 -11.45
N CYS A 565 -10.86 -18.59 -10.37
CA CYS A 565 -9.74 -19.52 -10.22
C CYS A 565 -10.22 -20.98 -10.15
N ILE A 566 -11.19 -21.26 -9.28
CA ILE A 566 -11.69 -22.61 -9.02
C ILE A 566 -12.29 -23.26 -10.27
N TYR A 567 -13.04 -22.50 -11.06
CA TYR A 567 -13.71 -23.05 -12.26
C TYR A 567 -12.80 -23.07 -13.50
N TYR A 568 -11.53 -22.66 -13.37
CA TYR A 568 -10.60 -22.62 -14.50
C TYR A 568 -9.44 -23.62 -14.31
N PRO A 569 -9.40 -24.73 -15.08
CA PRO A 569 -8.49 -25.86 -14.82
C PRO A 569 -7.00 -25.50 -14.78
N SER A 570 -6.54 -24.51 -15.55
CA SER A 570 -5.13 -24.13 -15.54
C SER A 570 -4.75 -23.24 -14.34
N GLN A 571 -5.73 -22.70 -13.63
CA GLN A 571 -5.53 -21.76 -12.51
C GLN A 571 -5.88 -22.37 -11.16
N ILE A 572 -6.78 -23.38 -11.10
CA ILE A 572 -7.17 -24.05 -9.85
C ILE A 572 -5.97 -24.56 -9.02
N ARG A 573 -4.85 -24.93 -9.67
CA ARG A 573 -3.58 -25.29 -9.00
C ARG A 573 -3.04 -24.20 -8.05
N TYR A 574 -3.45 -22.95 -8.23
CA TYR A 574 -3.04 -21.78 -7.46
C TYR A 574 -4.09 -21.34 -6.43
N ALA A 575 -5.19 -22.08 -6.27
CA ALA A 575 -6.30 -21.71 -5.39
C ALA A 575 -5.90 -21.54 -3.92
N ILE A 576 -4.82 -22.20 -3.48
CA ILE A 576 -4.30 -22.07 -2.11
C ILE A 576 -3.79 -20.66 -1.78
N ALA A 577 -3.46 -19.84 -2.79
CA ALA A 577 -3.01 -18.46 -2.55
C ALA A 577 -4.07 -17.60 -1.85
N PHE A 578 -5.36 -17.86 -2.08
CA PHE A 578 -6.46 -17.09 -1.50
C PHE A 578 -6.56 -17.22 0.03
N PRO A 579 -6.65 -18.44 0.62
CA PRO A 579 -6.63 -18.58 2.07
C PRO A 579 -5.29 -18.14 2.69
N LEU A 580 -4.15 -18.27 1.98
CA LEU A 580 -2.87 -17.74 2.46
C LEU A 580 -2.90 -16.21 2.60
N ILE A 581 -3.40 -15.48 1.60
CA ILE A 581 -3.51 -14.02 1.64
C ILE A 581 -4.40 -13.53 2.79
N CYS A 582 -5.37 -14.31 3.27
CA CYS A 582 -6.16 -13.93 4.45
C CYS A 582 -5.28 -13.66 5.68
N GLN A 583 -4.08 -14.27 5.78
CA GLN A 583 -3.13 -13.98 6.86
C GLN A 583 -2.65 -12.52 6.85
N HIS A 584 -2.67 -11.85 5.69
CA HIS A 584 -2.24 -10.45 5.55
C HIS A 584 -3.25 -9.47 6.15
N PHE A 585 -4.52 -9.85 6.30
CA PHE A 585 -5.57 -8.91 6.68
C PHE A 585 -5.27 -8.21 8.00
N ILE A 586 -4.64 -8.91 8.95
CA ILE A 586 -4.29 -8.34 10.26
C ILE A 586 -3.26 -7.22 10.15
N ASN A 587 -2.45 -7.20 9.09
CA ASN A 587 -1.44 -6.16 8.85
C ASN A 587 -2.09 -4.81 8.49
N ALA A 588 -3.36 -4.79 8.08
CA ALA A 588 -4.09 -3.54 7.86
C ALA A 588 -4.40 -2.77 9.16
N THR A 589 -4.24 -3.43 10.32
CA THR A 589 -4.58 -2.86 11.63
C THR A 589 -3.48 -1.93 12.16
N HIS A 590 -3.86 -1.00 13.02
CA HIS A 590 -2.93 -0.10 13.70
C HIS A 590 -3.19 -0.08 15.21
N GLU A 591 -2.15 0.07 16.03
CA GLU A 591 -2.27 0.06 17.50
C GLU A 591 -3.18 1.17 18.03
N LEU A 592 -3.20 2.31 17.34
CA LEU A 592 -4.08 3.46 17.63
C LEU A 592 -5.55 3.27 17.22
N CYS A 593 -5.90 2.15 16.59
CA CYS A 593 -7.29 1.79 16.30
C CYS A 593 -7.56 0.31 16.63
N PRO A 594 -7.49 -0.09 17.92
CA PRO A 594 -7.75 -1.47 18.30
C PRO A 594 -9.19 -1.91 18.03
N GLU A 595 -10.13 -0.97 17.86
CA GLU A 595 -11.56 -1.22 17.69
C GLU A 595 -11.88 -2.06 16.43
N GLU A 596 -11.09 -1.94 15.36
CA GLU A 596 -11.30 -2.71 14.12
C GLU A 596 -10.57 -4.07 14.11
N ARG A 597 -9.60 -4.29 15.00
CA ARG A 597 -8.68 -5.43 14.93
C ARG A 597 -9.40 -6.77 15.03
N GLN A 598 -10.35 -6.89 15.96
CA GLN A 598 -11.12 -8.11 16.14
C GLN A 598 -11.99 -8.41 14.92
N GLN A 599 -12.68 -7.39 14.39
CA GLN A 599 -13.53 -7.55 13.20
C GLN A 599 -12.71 -8.01 11.99
N ILE A 600 -11.53 -7.41 11.77
CA ILE A 600 -10.63 -7.79 10.68
C ILE A 600 -10.15 -9.23 10.84
N GLY A 601 -9.76 -9.63 12.06
CA GLY A 601 -9.32 -11.00 12.36
C GLY A 601 -10.44 -12.03 12.20
N ASP A 602 -11.65 -11.75 12.68
CA ASP A 602 -12.79 -12.66 12.53
C ASP A 602 -13.15 -12.87 11.05
N LEU A 603 -13.06 -11.81 10.24
CA LEU A 603 -13.35 -11.89 8.82
C LEU A 603 -12.26 -12.62 8.05
N SER A 604 -10.98 -12.44 8.40
CA SER A 604 -9.89 -13.18 7.77
C SER A 604 -10.03 -14.69 7.98
N LEU A 605 -10.35 -15.12 9.20
CA LEU A 605 -10.60 -16.53 9.53
C LEU A 605 -11.82 -17.09 8.78
N LYS A 606 -12.91 -16.32 8.73
CA LYS A 606 -14.13 -16.72 7.99
C LYS A 606 -13.85 -16.87 6.49
N SER A 607 -13.16 -15.92 5.87
CA SER A 607 -12.80 -15.97 4.45
C SER A 607 -11.86 -17.15 4.16
N ALA A 608 -10.82 -17.36 4.98
CA ALA A 608 -9.91 -18.49 4.83
C ALA A 608 -10.65 -19.83 4.91
N HIS A 609 -11.54 -19.98 5.90
CA HIS A 609 -12.37 -21.18 6.04
C HIS A 609 -13.28 -21.39 4.82
N ALA A 610 -13.95 -20.33 4.33
CA ALA A 610 -14.82 -20.42 3.16
C ALA A 610 -14.05 -20.84 1.89
N PHE A 611 -12.85 -20.29 1.66
CA PHE A 611 -12.03 -20.69 0.53
C PHE A 611 -11.57 -22.16 0.63
N VAL A 612 -11.11 -22.59 1.81
CA VAL A 612 -10.68 -23.99 2.00
C VAL A 612 -11.86 -24.95 1.82
N ASP A 613 -13.03 -24.64 2.38
CA ASP A 613 -14.24 -25.45 2.24
C ASP A 613 -14.64 -25.61 0.76
N GLU A 614 -14.59 -24.53 -0.02
CA GLU A 614 -14.90 -24.58 -1.45
C GLU A 614 -13.86 -25.37 -2.26
N ILE A 615 -12.56 -25.24 -1.95
CA ILE A 615 -11.51 -26.09 -2.54
C ILE A 615 -11.80 -27.58 -2.23
N CYS A 616 -12.14 -27.90 -0.99
CA CYS A 616 -12.48 -29.26 -0.57
C CYS A 616 -13.73 -29.80 -1.29
N LYS A 617 -14.77 -28.98 -1.49
CA LYS A 617 -15.95 -29.36 -2.27
C LYS A 617 -15.61 -29.69 -3.71
N GLN A 618 -14.74 -28.92 -4.35
CA GLN A 618 -14.31 -29.16 -5.72
C GLN A 618 -13.49 -30.44 -5.86
N ILE A 619 -12.59 -30.70 -4.91
CA ILE A 619 -11.87 -31.97 -4.83
C ILE A 619 -12.85 -33.13 -4.68
N LYS A 620 -13.82 -33.02 -3.78
CA LYS A 620 -14.86 -34.03 -3.59
C LYS A 620 -15.70 -34.27 -4.85
N SER A 621 -16.10 -33.21 -5.56
CA SER A 621 -16.84 -33.31 -6.82
C SER A 621 -16.02 -34.07 -7.86
N THR A 622 -14.77 -33.65 -8.07
CA THR A 622 -13.86 -34.27 -9.05
C THR A 622 -13.61 -35.74 -8.74
N VAL A 623 -13.35 -36.09 -7.47
CA VAL A 623 -13.16 -37.50 -7.06
C VAL A 623 -14.45 -38.30 -7.26
N SER A 624 -15.62 -37.72 -7.01
CA SER A 624 -16.91 -38.38 -7.22
C SER A 624 -17.19 -38.62 -8.70
N GLU A 625 -16.85 -37.67 -9.58
CA GLU A 625 -16.94 -37.80 -11.03
C GLU A 625 -16.02 -38.92 -11.53
N ILE A 626 -14.77 -38.94 -11.08
CA ILE A 626 -13.81 -40.01 -11.40
C ILE A 626 -14.35 -41.37 -10.92
N ALA A 627 -14.86 -41.46 -9.69
CA ALA A 627 -15.42 -42.69 -9.16
C ALA A 627 -16.64 -43.17 -9.95
N ASN A 628 -17.51 -42.25 -10.41
CA ASN A 628 -18.65 -42.57 -11.25
C ASN A 628 -18.20 -43.10 -12.63
N GLU A 629 -17.17 -42.52 -13.24
CA GLU A 629 -16.59 -43.05 -14.48
C GLU A 629 -16.06 -44.47 -14.29
N TYR A 630 -15.32 -44.75 -13.20
CA TYR A 630 -14.89 -46.12 -12.88
C TYR A 630 -16.07 -47.07 -12.65
N PHE A 631 -17.14 -46.61 -12.00
CA PHE A 631 -18.36 -47.39 -11.83
C PHE A 631 -19.01 -47.73 -13.18
N LEU A 632 -19.12 -46.76 -14.09
CA LEU A 632 -19.66 -46.97 -15.43
C LEU A 632 -18.81 -47.95 -16.25
N MET A 633 -17.47 -47.84 -16.16
CA MET A 633 -16.56 -48.80 -16.80
C MET A 633 -16.73 -50.21 -16.21
N ASN A 634 -16.89 -50.34 -14.89
CA ASN A 634 -17.15 -51.64 -14.26
C ASN A 634 -18.51 -52.21 -14.63
N GLU A 635 -19.55 -51.37 -14.72
CA GLU A 635 -20.88 -51.77 -15.20
C GLU A 635 -20.81 -52.36 -16.62
N GLN A 636 -19.97 -51.81 -17.51
CA GLN A 636 -19.77 -52.36 -18.86
C GLN A 636 -19.22 -53.79 -18.84
N LEU A 637 -18.41 -54.14 -17.84
CA LEU A 637 -17.82 -55.47 -17.68
C LEU A 637 -18.78 -56.52 -17.10
N LEU A 638 -19.97 -56.12 -16.64
CA LEU A 638 -20.90 -57.06 -16.02
C LEU A 638 -21.35 -58.17 -16.99
N PRO A 639 -21.51 -59.43 -16.51
CA PRO A 639 -21.91 -60.56 -17.35
C PRO A 639 -23.19 -60.34 -18.17
N LYS A 640 -24.13 -59.53 -17.66
CA LYS A 640 -25.37 -59.14 -18.34
C LYS A 640 -25.11 -58.53 -19.73
N ASN A 641 -24.03 -57.77 -19.88
CA ASN A 641 -23.65 -57.15 -21.15
C ASN A 641 -23.01 -58.15 -22.12
N ALA A 642 -22.32 -59.17 -21.59
CA ALA A 642 -21.78 -60.27 -22.39
C ALA A 642 -22.90 -61.14 -23.01
N VAL A 643 -24.00 -61.37 -22.28
CA VAL A 643 -25.17 -62.11 -22.78
C VAL A 643 -25.82 -61.39 -23.96
N ILE A 644 -26.01 -60.07 -23.89
CA ILE A 644 -26.55 -59.26 -24.99
C ILE A 644 -25.64 -59.34 -26.24
N SER A 645 -24.32 -59.27 -26.05
CA SER A 645 -23.35 -59.41 -27.14
C SER A 645 -23.36 -60.82 -27.77
N ARG A 646 -23.51 -61.88 -26.97
CA ARG A 646 -23.62 -63.27 -27.45
C ARG A 646 -24.95 -63.56 -28.14
N LEU A 647 -26.06 -63.03 -27.64
CA LEU A 647 -27.39 -63.15 -28.26
C LEU A 647 -27.45 -62.44 -29.61
N ARG A 648 -26.81 -61.27 -29.74
CA ARG A 648 -26.65 -60.57 -31.04
C ARG A 648 -25.83 -61.36 -32.06
N LYS A 649 -24.85 -62.18 -31.62
CA LYS A 649 -24.03 -63.03 -32.51
C LYS A 649 -24.69 -64.36 -32.89
N LYS A 650 -25.74 -64.81 -32.21
CA LYS A 650 -26.35 -66.15 -32.42
C LYS A 650 -27.72 -66.15 -33.11
N MET A 651 -28.35 -65.01 -33.39
CA MET A 651 -29.67 -64.99 -34.05
C MET A 651 -29.63 -64.25 -35.40
N PRO A 652 -30.16 -64.85 -36.49
CA PRO A 652 -30.36 -64.15 -37.77
C PRO A 652 -31.38 -63.02 -37.62
N THR A 653 -31.16 -61.96 -38.38
CA THR A 653 -31.66 -60.58 -38.20
C THR A 653 -33.19 -60.44 -38.14
N GLU A 654 -33.98 -61.45 -38.54
CA GLU A 654 -35.44 -61.37 -38.62
C GLU A 654 -36.19 -61.87 -37.37
N GLN A 655 -35.54 -62.58 -36.43
CA GLN A 655 -36.17 -63.00 -35.16
C GLN A 655 -35.77 -62.14 -33.95
N LEU A 656 -34.82 -61.21 -34.12
CA LEU A 656 -34.35 -60.32 -33.05
C LEU A 656 -35.45 -59.36 -32.54
N SER A 657 -36.29 -58.83 -33.43
CA SER A 657 -37.25 -57.78 -33.06
C SER A 657 -38.38 -58.28 -32.15
N LYS A 658 -38.92 -59.49 -32.39
CA LYS A 658 -40.01 -60.06 -31.57
C LYS A 658 -39.54 -60.57 -30.20
N ASN A 659 -38.38 -61.23 -30.14
CA ASN A 659 -37.86 -61.77 -28.87
C ASN A 659 -37.24 -60.70 -27.97
N ILE A 660 -36.67 -59.61 -28.52
CA ILE A 660 -36.17 -58.49 -27.70
C ILE A 660 -37.34 -57.75 -27.04
N ILE A 661 -38.48 -57.57 -27.72
CA ILE A 661 -39.66 -56.93 -27.13
C ILE A 661 -40.29 -57.82 -26.04
N LEU A 662 -40.40 -59.13 -26.26
CA LEU A 662 -40.90 -60.09 -25.26
C LEU A 662 -40.01 -60.16 -24.01
N HIS A 663 -38.68 -60.18 -24.17
CA HIS A 663 -37.78 -60.18 -23.02
C HIS A 663 -37.73 -58.85 -22.27
N ARG A 664 -37.87 -57.71 -22.97
CA ARG A 664 -37.93 -56.38 -22.32
C ARG A 664 -39.20 -56.22 -21.50
N ASN A 665 -40.33 -56.74 -21.98
CA ASN A 665 -41.61 -56.73 -21.27
C ASN A 665 -41.61 -57.68 -20.06
N MET A 666 -40.98 -58.85 -20.17
CA MET A 666 -40.80 -59.79 -19.04
C MET A 666 -39.89 -59.22 -17.95
N ILE A 667 -38.83 -58.50 -18.33
CA ILE A 667 -37.94 -57.87 -17.35
C ILE A 667 -38.63 -56.67 -16.69
N GLN A 668 -39.49 -55.92 -17.40
CA GLN A 668 -40.30 -54.87 -16.79
C GLN A 668 -41.38 -55.40 -15.84
N SER A 669 -41.96 -56.59 -16.09
CA SER A 669 -42.94 -57.20 -15.18
C SER A 669 -42.33 -57.88 -13.95
N MET A 670 -41.01 -58.08 -13.91
CA MET A 670 -40.30 -58.59 -12.73
C MET A 670 -39.68 -57.45 -11.88
N VAL A 671 -39.78 -56.21 -12.34
CA VAL A 671 -39.25 -55.00 -11.67
C VAL A 671 -40.37 -54.05 -11.19
N GLN A 672 -41.64 -54.39 -11.43
CA GLN A 672 -42.78 -53.97 -10.60
C GLN A 672 -43.03 -55.04 -9.53
#